data_AF-A0A1C4Z7I9-F1
#
_entry.id   AF-A0A1C4Z7I9-F1
#
_cell.length_a   1.000
_cell.length_b   1.000
_cell.length_c   1.000
_cell.angle_alpha   90.00
_cell.angle_beta   90.00
_cell.angle_gamma   90.00
#
_symmetry.space_group_name_H-M   'P 1'
#
loop_
_entity.id
_entity.type
_entity.pdbx_description
1 polymer ?
#
loop_
_entity_poly.entity_id
_entity_poly.type
_entity_poly.pdbx_seq_one_letter_code
_entity_poly.pdbx_strand_id
1 'polypeptide(L)'
;MGTAEATYAQHAVWFTEQAGVAGTAYHMALGVRFGAELDRSALVEACAVVTARHPVLATRVVADHDGTPRLVPADGRPAVTFGELTDDRTAEEIARRYDPASGPLSRFTLLTGADGTHLLLVTAHHLVFDGMSKDVLVRDLAAAYAAALTGTPAEFAPTDDGYPAHATAERERVEARLPDARAYWERHWSGPGDVVLPGLRRVPTAAEPGATVEVGLPGELVEGVDRTARSLGVTRFEVLLAVVHALLARYGNRDVPVGVGLSTRTAAQADQVGLFVNELPVGVAPATGDVAGYVRAVRARLRELYRFRDVPLAHAVSGLRPAPALTPVSVGYRRRGAEPTFTGVSSRVEWTLFGGAARNALHVQIVDAPTGLTVGLQYSPAAIDADSVDRIGGHLRTMLAAVVTDPGQPVAGLPLLPAGERDRVLRSWNDTGRTYPLDATVPALVAERVRTDPDAVAVVDGDRTLTYAQLDAASARLAGLLGDRGVGPGTLVAVALDRSWSAVVTLLAVLRRRAAYLPVDPGHPVARQELVLADAAPALVVTTAATGARLDPARPVLVLDGVDLDAPAGADDVPPADPPTADDLAYVLYTSGSTGRPKGVAVRHGALANLLLAVRDTLDSRPEHRWLHLTSLSFDISGVEIFLPLVTGGRVVVASAVSALDGAGVLRLVRDAGVTHVQATPSGWRVLLEAGLGGTPDAVTPEPLVAVTGGEALPVTLARDLRARVDRLVNGYGPTEATIYATMADIPADPDEVTIGRPLPNTRAYLLDDDLRPVPVGLPGELCLAGAGLAAGYLGRDDLTAERFVTVALGAGEDADAGGPDGNVDGPVGATGGVERIYRTGDRCRWQPDGRIAYLGRADDQVKIRGHRVELGEITARLLDHPTVAEAVVLLHDPVDGDPRLVAYLVPRPGAGAPEPADLRGHLALTLPPVMLPADWVVLDRLPVGPNGKVDRAALPAPSARDTAVAAESATAVDPLVETLQEIWQDVLKIPDIGPHEDLFDLGGHSLTITRISGRIVQRLGVEVPLDAFFDTPTIAEIAEIIRQSGEEF
;
A
#
# COMPACT_ATOMS: atom_id res chain seq x y z
N MET A 1 23.84 -52.03 5.31
CA MET A 1 23.99 -50.64 5.79
C MET A 1 23.79 -50.66 7.30
N GLY A 2 24.62 -49.96 8.08
CA GLY A 2 24.42 -49.81 9.54
C GLY A 2 23.56 -48.60 9.88
N THR A 3 23.08 -48.52 11.12
CA THR A 3 22.35 -47.35 11.64
C THR A 3 23.31 -46.18 11.87
N ALA A 4 22.94 -44.97 11.46
CA ALA A 4 23.68 -43.74 11.73
C ALA A 4 22.72 -42.61 12.12
N GLU A 5 23.23 -41.62 12.88
CA GLU A 5 22.50 -40.39 13.10
C GLU A 5 22.38 -39.60 11.79
N ALA A 6 21.27 -38.89 11.61
CA ALA A 6 21.08 -38.05 10.43
C ALA A 6 22.05 -36.86 10.44
N THR A 7 22.41 -36.39 9.24
CA THR A 7 23.18 -35.16 9.02
C THR A 7 22.40 -33.95 9.53
N TYR A 8 23.09 -32.84 9.81
CA TYR A 8 22.41 -31.61 10.24
C TYR A 8 21.48 -31.05 9.15
N ALA A 9 21.80 -31.23 7.87
CA ALA A 9 20.90 -30.90 6.76
C ALA A 9 19.62 -31.77 6.78
N GLN A 10 19.76 -33.07 7.06
CA GLN A 10 18.61 -33.98 7.20
C GLN A 10 17.77 -33.64 8.44
N HIS A 11 18.37 -33.15 9.54
CA HIS A 11 17.62 -32.66 10.70
C HIS A 11 16.64 -31.55 10.29
N ALA A 12 17.10 -30.56 9.52
CA ALA A 12 16.26 -29.45 9.08
C ALA A 12 15.04 -29.95 8.26
N VAL A 13 15.27 -30.82 7.28
CA VAL A 13 14.21 -31.44 6.47
C VAL A 13 13.24 -32.25 7.34
N TRP A 14 13.78 -33.09 8.24
CA TRP A 14 12.99 -33.92 9.15
C TRP A 14 12.10 -33.08 10.08
N PHE A 15 12.62 -32.01 10.66
CA PHE A 15 11.83 -31.15 11.55
C PHE A 15 10.69 -30.45 10.81
N THR A 16 10.90 -30.02 9.57
CA THR A 16 9.82 -29.45 8.73
C THR A 16 8.74 -30.50 8.41
N GLU A 17 9.12 -31.76 8.17
CA GLU A 17 8.19 -32.89 8.01
C GLU A 17 7.38 -33.14 9.28
N GLN A 18 8.04 -33.23 10.44
CA GLN A 18 7.37 -33.45 11.73
C GLN A 18 6.46 -32.29 12.14
N ALA A 19 6.78 -31.06 11.71
CA ALA A 19 5.93 -29.89 11.90
C ALA A 19 4.66 -29.90 11.01
N GLY A 20 4.55 -30.83 10.06
CA GLY A 20 3.38 -30.97 9.18
C GLY A 20 3.27 -29.90 8.08
N VAL A 21 4.32 -29.10 7.87
CA VAL A 21 4.32 -27.98 6.92
C VAL A 21 5.10 -28.26 5.62
N ALA A 22 5.71 -29.44 5.50
CA ALA A 22 6.51 -29.84 4.34
C ALA A 22 5.68 -30.31 3.13
N GLY A 23 4.48 -30.87 3.35
CA GLY A 23 3.60 -31.33 2.27
C GLY A 23 4.28 -32.30 1.30
N THR A 24 4.43 -31.91 0.03
CA THR A 24 5.19 -32.65 -0.99
C THR A 24 6.46 -31.91 -1.43
N ALA A 25 6.86 -30.84 -0.73
CA ALA A 25 8.00 -29.99 -1.11
C ALA A 25 9.34 -30.74 -1.09
N TYR A 26 9.44 -31.80 -0.29
CA TYR A 26 10.63 -32.66 -0.25
C TYR A 26 10.50 -33.94 -1.08
N HIS A 27 9.49 -34.05 -1.94
CA HIS A 27 9.42 -35.15 -2.90
C HIS A 27 10.16 -34.75 -4.18
N MET A 28 11.13 -35.57 -4.55
CA MET A 28 11.90 -35.43 -5.77
C MET A 28 11.50 -36.51 -6.77
N ALA A 29 11.43 -36.15 -8.05
CA ALA A 29 11.17 -37.09 -9.13
C ALA A 29 12.26 -37.01 -10.22
N LEU A 30 12.42 -38.10 -10.95
CA LEU A 30 13.29 -38.24 -12.11
C LEU A 30 12.59 -39.19 -13.07
N GLY A 31 12.37 -38.75 -14.32
CA GLY A 31 11.83 -39.59 -15.38
C GLY A 31 12.93 -40.01 -16.35
N VAL A 32 12.93 -41.26 -16.78
CA VAL A 32 13.70 -41.70 -17.95
C VAL A 32 12.73 -42.36 -18.92
N ARG A 33 12.51 -41.72 -20.06
CA ARG A 33 11.70 -42.28 -21.15
C ARG A 33 12.54 -43.25 -21.96
N PHE A 34 11.95 -44.37 -22.33
CA PHE A 34 12.55 -45.36 -23.21
C PHE A 34 11.61 -45.72 -24.36
N GLY A 35 12.20 -46.10 -25.50
CA GLY A 35 11.47 -46.71 -26.61
C GLY A 35 10.96 -48.12 -26.28
N ALA A 36 10.20 -48.69 -27.22
CA ALA A 36 9.56 -50.00 -27.07
C ALA A 36 10.55 -51.19 -27.01
N GLU A 37 11.80 -50.95 -27.40
CA GLU A 37 12.91 -51.89 -27.40
C GLU A 37 13.55 -52.14 -26.02
N LEU A 38 13.02 -51.50 -24.96
CA LEU A 38 13.51 -51.67 -23.60
C LEU A 38 13.42 -53.13 -23.12
N ASP A 39 14.58 -53.73 -22.80
CA ASP A 39 14.60 -54.96 -22.00
C ASP A 39 14.21 -54.65 -20.54
N ARG A 40 12.97 -55.00 -20.18
CA ARG A 40 12.43 -54.72 -18.84
C ARG A 40 13.14 -55.52 -17.74
N SER A 41 13.59 -56.74 -18.04
CA SER A 41 14.28 -57.58 -17.05
C SER A 41 15.64 -57.00 -16.70
N ALA A 42 16.40 -56.58 -17.71
CA ALA A 42 17.67 -55.89 -17.52
C ALA A 42 17.50 -54.57 -16.75
N LEU A 43 16.41 -53.83 -16.96
CA LEU A 43 16.12 -52.61 -16.21
C LEU A 43 15.82 -52.89 -14.72
N VAL A 44 15.04 -53.94 -14.43
CA VAL A 44 14.74 -54.36 -13.06
C VAL A 44 16.02 -54.77 -12.33
N GLU A 45 16.89 -55.53 -12.99
CA GLU A 45 18.21 -55.90 -12.46
C GLU A 45 19.08 -54.67 -12.22
N ALA A 46 19.12 -53.72 -13.17
CA ALA A 46 19.86 -52.48 -13.04
C ALA A 46 19.40 -51.66 -11.81
N CYS A 47 18.09 -51.53 -11.57
CA CYS A 47 17.56 -50.87 -10.38
C CYS A 47 17.99 -51.56 -9.08
N ALA A 48 18.03 -52.89 -9.06
CA ALA A 48 18.49 -53.66 -7.91
C ALA A 48 20.00 -53.48 -7.63
N VAL A 49 20.83 -53.48 -8.68
CA VAL A 49 22.27 -53.23 -8.60
C VAL A 49 22.57 -51.82 -8.10
N VAL A 50 21.88 -50.81 -8.63
CA VAL A 50 22.06 -49.41 -8.22
C VAL A 50 21.61 -49.19 -6.77
N THR A 51 20.51 -49.82 -6.35
CA THR A 51 20.07 -49.80 -4.94
C THR A 51 21.10 -50.47 -4.02
N ALA A 52 21.78 -51.53 -4.49
CA ALA A 52 22.86 -52.17 -3.73
C ALA A 52 24.09 -51.27 -3.61
N ARG A 53 24.42 -50.54 -4.68
CA ARG A 53 25.52 -49.55 -4.72
C ARG A 53 25.25 -48.35 -3.83
N HIS A 54 23.99 -47.91 -3.76
CA HIS A 54 23.56 -46.74 -2.98
C HIS A 54 22.53 -47.14 -1.91
N PRO A 55 22.97 -47.76 -0.78
CA PRO A 55 22.05 -48.26 0.23
C PRO A 55 21.13 -47.19 0.86
N VAL A 56 21.47 -45.89 0.74
CA VAL A 56 20.64 -44.79 1.23
C VAL A 56 19.25 -44.76 0.61
N LEU A 57 19.10 -45.26 -0.62
CA LEU A 57 17.80 -45.39 -1.30
C LEU A 57 16.86 -46.36 -0.57
N ALA A 58 17.41 -47.32 0.17
CA ALA A 58 16.68 -48.32 0.93
C ALA A 58 16.65 -47.99 2.44
N THR A 59 16.55 -46.71 2.80
CA THR A 59 16.50 -46.26 4.21
C THR A 59 15.15 -45.70 4.60
N ARG A 60 14.91 -45.74 5.91
CA ARG A 60 13.86 -45.01 6.62
C ARG A 60 14.52 -44.13 7.68
N VAL A 61 13.81 -43.12 8.14
CA VAL A 61 14.28 -42.22 9.21
C VAL A 61 13.34 -42.36 10.40
N VAL A 62 13.90 -42.65 11.57
CA VAL A 62 13.16 -42.80 12.83
C VAL A 62 13.76 -41.88 13.88
N ALA A 63 12.93 -41.37 14.80
CA ALA A 63 13.43 -40.67 15.98
C ALA A 63 13.86 -41.66 17.05
N ASP A 64 14.98 -41.39 17.72
CA ASP A 64 15.33 -42.09 18.97
C ASP A 64 14.55 -41.56 20.18
N HIS A 65 14.87 -42.04 21.38
CA HIS A 65 14.15 -41.69 22.61
C HIS A 65 14.19 -40.18 22.94
N ASP A 66 15.24 -39.49 22.48
CA ASP A 66 15.44 -38.07 22.70
C ASP A 66 14.89 -37.21 21.55
N GLY A 67 14.21 -37.84 20.57
CA GLY A 67 13.63 -37.16 19.41
C GLY A 67 14.63 -36.93 18.26
N THR A 68 15.83 -37.54 18.31
CA THR A 68 16.88 -37.33 17.32
C THR A 68 16.69 -38.23 16.10
N PRO A 69 16.67 -37.70 14.86
CA PRO A 69 16.46 -38.52 13.67
C PRO A 69 17.69 -39.39 13.35
N ARG A 70 17.44 -40.68 13.07
CA ARG A 70 18.44 -41.68 12.67
C ARG A 70 18.08 -42.34 11.36
N LEU A 71 19.07 -42.51 10.50
CA LEU A 71 19.00 -43.30 9.27
C LEU A 71 19.11 -44.78 9.62
N VAL A 72 18.09 -45.54 9.28
CA VAL A 72 18.01 -46.99 9.53
C VAL A 72 17.70 -47.70 8.21
N PRO A 73 18.25 -48.90 7.97
CA PRO A 73 17.79 -49.73 6.86
C PRO A 73 16.26 -49.94 6.92
N ALA A 74 15.59 -49.81 5.78
CA ALA A 74 14.19 -50.21 5.66
C ALA A 74 14.09 -51.75 5.65
N ASP A 75 12.91 -52.29 5.96
CA ASP A 75 12.67 -53.74 6.04
C ASP A 75 12.80 -54.45 4.67
N GLY A 76 12.81 -53.69 3.57
CA GLY A 76 13.02 -54.18 2.22
C GLY A 76 13.70 -53.15 1.31
N ARG A 77 14.16 -53.62 0.14
CA ARG A 77 14.70 -52.75 -0.92
C ARG A 77 13.56 -52.26 -1.82
N PRO A 78 13.65 -51.03 -2.38
CA PRO A 78 12.68 -50.55 -3.37
C PRO A 78 12.69 -51.47 -4.61
N ALA A 79 11.60 -52.20 -4.80
CA ALA A 79 11.35 -52.99 -6.01
C ALA A 79 10.74 -52.10 -7.11
N VAL A 80 10.92 -52.52 -8.37
CA VAL A 80 10.27 -51.86 -9.51
C VAL A 80 8.79 -52.24 -9.54
N THR A 81 7.91 -51.25 -9.47
CA THR A 81 6.47 -51.42 -9.70
C THR A 81 6.13 -51.15 -11.16
N PHE A 82 5.02 -51.70 -11.63
CA PHE A 82 4.58 -51.57 -13.04
C PHE A 82 3.20 -50.93 -13.12
N GLY A 83 2.98 -50.09 -14.12
CA GLY A 83 1.70 -49.43 -14.38
C GLY A 83 1.53 -48.96 -15.81
N GLU A 84 0.37 -48.38 -16.11
CA GLU A 84 0.08 -47.75 -17.40
C GLU A 84 0.63 -46.32 -17.43
N LEU A 85 1.20 -45.90 -18.57
CA LEU A 85 1.68 -44.54 -18.77
C LEU A 85 0.53 -43.63 -19.18
N THR A 86 -0.01 -42.93 -18.20
CA THR A 86 -0.93 -41.79 -18.38
C THR A 86 -0.41 -40.59 -17.60
N ASP A 87 -0.85 -39.39 -17.98
CA ASP A 87 -0.48 -38.15 -17.27
C ASP A 87 -0.98 -38.19 -15.81
N ASP A 88 -2.23 -38.63 -15.60
CA ASP A 88 -2.82 -38.79 -14.26
C ASP A 88 -2.01 -39.77 -13.40
N ARG A 89 -1.62 -40.92 -13.95
CA ARG A 89 -0.83 -41.91 -13.19
C ARG A 89 0.55 -41.38 -12.85
N THR A 90 1.18 -40.67 -13.78
CA THR A 90 2.49 -40.04 -13.55
C THR A 90 2.40 -38.99 -12.45
N ALA A 91 1.37 -38.13 -12.48
CA ALA A 91 1.13 -37.13 -11.45
C ALA A 91 0.83 -37.75 -10.08
N GLU A 92 0.03 -38.82 -10.04
CA GLU A 92 -0.29 -39.56 -8.81
C GLU A 92 0.98 -40.11 -8.14
N GLU A 93 1.87 -40.74 -8.92
CA GLU A 93 3.13 -41.29 -8.40
C GLU A 93 4.08 -40.20 -7.89
N ILE A 94 4.15 -39.05 -8.56
CA ILE A 94 4.95 -37.89 -8.10
C ILE A 94 4.38 -37.29 -6.81
N ALA A 95 3.05 -37.22 -6.69
CA ALA A 95 2.38 -36.66 -5.52
C ALA A 95 2.32 -37.64 -4.32
N ARG A 96 2.61 -38.92 -4.55
CA ARG A 96 2.48 -39.98 -3.55
C ARG A 96 3.41 -39.77 -2.36
N ARG A 97 2.80 -39.51 -1.19
CA ARG A 97 3.53 -39.18 0.04
C ARG A 97 4.45 -40.31 0.53
N TYR A 98 5.54 -39.91 1.18
CA TYR A 98 6.38 -40.80 1.97
C TYR A 98 5.97 -40.72 3.44
N ASP A 99 5.97 -41.86 4.11
CA ASP A 99 6.07 -41.90 5.57
C ASP A 99 7.53 -42.19 5.92
N PRO A 100 8.26 -41.21 6.47
CA PRO A 100 9.66 -41.38 6.81
C PRO A 100 9.95 -42.54 7.77
N ALA A 101 9.00 -42.90 8.65
CA ALA A 101 9.20 -43.92 9.67
C ALA A 101 9.08 -45.36 9.13
N SER A 102 8.30 -45.57 8.07
CA SER A 102 8.10 -46.89 7.45
C SER A 102 9.05 -47.14 6.28
N GLY A 103 9.34 -46.13 5.44
CA GLY A 103 10.21 -46.27 4.27
C GLY A 103 9.87 -47.45 3.33
N PRO A 104 10.76 -47.82 2.38
CA PRO A 104 11.94 -47.08 1.96
C PRO A 104 11.58 -45.70 1.38
N LEU A 105 12.49 -44.73 1.56
CA LEU A 105 12.31 -43.34 1.13
C LEU A 105 12.59 -43.10 -0.36
N SER A 106 12.53 -44.15 -1.19
CA SER A 106 12.61 -44.08 -2.65
C SER A 106 11.75 -45.16 -3.30
N ARG A 107 11.35 -44.95 -4.56
CA ARG A 107 10.52 -45.86 -5.37
C ARG A 107 10.98 -45.83 -6.82
N PHE A 108 10.87 -46.99 -7.47
CA PHE A 108 11.02 -47.15 -8.92
C PHE A 108 9.69 -47.61 -9.50
N THR A 109 9.14 -46.85 -10.44
CA THR A 109 7.87 -47.18 -11.11
C THR A 109 8.09 -47.17 -12.62
N LEU A 110 7.91 -48.31 -13.29
CA LEU A 110 7.94 -48.41 -14.75
C LEU A 110 6.52 -48.31 -15.31
N LEU A 111 6.22 -47.18 -15.93
CA LEU A 111 4.96 -46.94 -16.63
C LEU A 111 5.11 -47.29 -18.12
N THR A 112 4.10 -47.93 -18.71
CA THR A 112 4.11 -48.36 -20.12
C THR A 112 2.92 -47.79 -20.88
N GLY A 113 3.18 -47.13 -22.01
CA GLY A 113 2.16 -46.56 -22.89
C GLY A 113 1.57 -47.60 -23.85
N ALA A 114 0.40 -47.28 -24.41
CA ALA A 114 -0.28 -48.13 -25.39
C ALA A 114 0.53 -48.31 -26.70
N ASP A 115 1.42 -47.36 -27.01
CA ASP A 115 2.35 -47.39 -28.14
C ASP A 115 3.62 -48.23 -27.87
N GLY A 116 3.72 -48.81 -26.67
CA GLY A 116 4.87 -49.60 -26.23
C GLY A 116 6.01 -48.77 -25.65
N THR A 117 5.91 -47.43 -25.60
CA THR A 117 6.92 -46.60 -24.94
C THR A 117 6.87 -46.76 -23.42
N HIS A 118 7.99 -46.43 -22.76
CA HIS A 118 8.16 -46.61 -21.33
C HIS A 118 8.61 -45.33 -20.63
N LEU A 119 8.21 -45.16 -19.37
CA LEU A 119 8.72 -44.14 -18.47
C LEU A 119 9.13 -44.82 -17.15
N LEU A 120 10.43 -44.88 -16.87
CA LEU A 120 10.91 -45.18 -15.53
C LEU A 120 10.84 -43.90 -14.70
N LEU A 121 9.93 -43.87 -13.75
CA LEU A 121 9.85 -42.82 -12.75
C LEU A 121 10.57 -43.26 -11.48
N VAL A 122 11.63 -42.54 -11.12
CA VAL A 122 12.28 -42.65 -9.82
C VAL A 122 11.79 -41.51 -8.94
N THR A 123 11.10 -41.84 -7.85
CA THR A 123 10.73 -40.85 -6.83
C THR A 123 11.51 -41.11 -5.55
N ALA A 124 11.88 -40.07 -4.84
CA ALA A 124 12.58 -40.18 -3.56
C ALA A 124 12.30 -38.98 -2.66
N HIS A 125 12.38 -39.19 -1.36
CA HIS A 125 12.31 -38.11 -0.38
C HIS A 125 13.66 -37.37 -0.31
N HIS A 126 13.64 -36.06 -0.11
CA HIS A 126 14.85 -35.22 -0.07
C HIS A 126 15.79 -35.59 1.09
N LEU A 127 15.29 -36.35 2.07
CA LEU A 127 16.11 -36.94 3.16
C LEU A 127 17.17 -37.92 2.64
N VAL A 128 16.98 -38.56 1.49
CA VAL A 128 17.88 -39.61 0.98
C VAL A 128 18.41 -39.31 -0.43
N PHE A 129 18.05 -38.15 -0.97
CA PHE A 129 18.26 -37.83 -2.37
C PHE A 129 18.34 -36.32 -2.58
N ASP A 130 19.20 -35.85 -3.47
CA ASP A 130 19.32 -34.41 -3.81
C ASP A 130 19.42 -34.18 -5.33
N GLY A 131 19.54 -32.92 -5.74
CA GLY A 131 19.58 -32.54 -7.15
C GLY A 131 20.71 -33.17 -7.95
N MET A 132 21.90 -33.34 -7.34
CA MET A 132 23.07 -33.97 -7.99
C MET A 132 23.04 -35.49 -7.92
N SER A 133 22.37 -36.07 -6.92
CA SER A 133 22.17 -37.52 -6.82
C SER A 133 21.47 -38.08 -8.04
N LYS A 134 20.66 -37.28 -8.74
CA LYS A 134 20.01 -37.66 -9.99
C LYS A 134 21.03 -37.98 -11.11
N ASP A 135 22.05 -37.13 -11.28
CA ASP A 135 23.07 -37.33 -12.32
C ASP A 135 23.86 -38.63 -12.06
N VAL A 136 24.23 -38.85 -10.79
CA VAL A 136 24.88 -40.08 -10.33
C VAL A 136 23.98 -41.29 -10.57
N LEU A 137 22.70 -41.20 -10.20
CA LEU A 137 21.74 -42.30 -10.33
C LEU A 137 21.51 -42.71 -11.79
N VAL A 138 21.27 -41.76 -12.69
CA VAL A 138 21.02 -42.05 -14.11
C VAL A 138 22.24 -42.69 -14.75
N ARG A 139 23.44 -42.16 -14.47
CA ARG A 139 24.70 -42.74 -14.96
C ARG A 139 24.87 -44.17 -14.48
N ASP A 140 24.70 -44.40 -13.18
CA ASP A 140 24.88 -45.73 -12.58
C ASP A 140 23.80 -46.71 -13.07
N LEU A 141 22.56 -46.24 -13.32
CA LEU A 141 21.50 -47.03 -13.96
C LEU A 141 21.86 -47.42 -15.38
N ALA A 142 22.41 -46.51 -16.19
CA ALA A 142 22.82 -46.81 -17.56
C ALA A 142 23.96 -47.84 -17.60
N ALA A 143 24.94 -47.71 -16.70
CA ALA A 143 26.04 -48.68 -16.57
C ALA A 143 25.54 -50.06 -16.13
N ALA A 144 24.66 -50.10 -15.11
CA ALA A 144 24.08 -51.34 -14.62
C ALA A 144 23.17 -52.02 -15.65
N TYR A 145 22.44 -51.24 -16.45
CA TYR A 145 21.62 -51.75 -17.55
C TYR A 145 22.47 -52.42 -18.64
N ALA A 146 23.55 -51.77 -19.07
CA ALA A 146 24.47 -52.33 -20.07
C ALA A 146 25.13 -53.63 -19.57
N ALA A 147 25.47 -53.69 -18.28
CA ALA A 147 26.03 -54.87 -17.63
C ALA A 147 25.01 -56.03 -17.60
N ALA A 148 23.77 -55.75 -17.22
CA ALA A 148 22.68 -56.73 -17.20
C ALA A 148 22.37 -57.33 -18.59
N LEU A 149 22.39 -56.49 -19.64
CA LEU A 149 22.20 -56.97 -21.02
C LEU A 149 23.26 -57.98 -21.48
N THR A 150 24.47 -57.89 -20.94
CA THR A 150 25.61 -58.74 -21.32
C THR A 150 25.91 -59.85 -20.32
N GLY A 151 25.19 -59.89 -19.19
CA GLY A 151 25.45 -60.82 -18.09
C GLY A 151 26.82 -60.59 -17.41
N THR A 152 27.35 -59.37 -17.48
CA THR A 152 28.63 -58.99 -16.84
C THR A 152 28.39 -58.17 -15.57
N PRO A 153 29.32 -58.16 -14.59
CA PRO A 153 29.22 -57.27 -13.45
C PRO A 153 29.35 -55.79 -13.86
N ALA A 154 28.51 -54.92 -13.30
CA ALA A 154 28.64 -53.48 -13.51
C ALA A 154 29.91 -52.93 -12.86
N GLU A 155 30.72 -52.21 -13.63
CA GLU A 155 31.88 -51.50 -13.12
C GLU A 155 31.50 -50.07 -12.74
N PHE A 156 31.94 -49.65 -11.57
CA PHE A 156 31.66 -48.31 -11.06
C PHE A 156 32.90 -47.67 -10.45
N ALA A 157 32.91 -46.34 -10.38
CA ALA A 157 33.91 -45.61 -9.61
C ALA A 157 33.86 -46.05 -8.13
N PRO A 158 35.02 -46.23 -7.46
CA PRO A 158 35.06 -46.57 -6.04
C PRO A 158 34.43 -45.44 -5.22
N THR A 159 33.60 -45.80 -4.26
CA THR A 159 33.04 -44.86 -3.28
C THR A 159 33.61 -45.20 -1.91
N ASP A 160 33.87 -44.21 -1.06
CA ASP A 160 34.22 -44.40 0.36
C ASP A 160 33.15 -45.21 1.12
N ASP A 161 33.32 -45.39 2.43
CA ASP A 161 32.55 -46.22 3.39
C ASP A 161 31.00 -46.01 3.45
N GLY A 162 30.41 -45.31 2.48
CA GLY A 162 28.98 -45.12 2.28
C GLY A 162 28.41 -43.90 3.01
N TYR A 163 27.12 -43.63 2.75
CA TYR A 163 26.42 -42.48 3.33
C TYR A 163 26.39 -42.42 4.89
N PRO A 164 26.31 -43.53 5.64
CA PRO A 164 26.35 -43.51 7.11
C PRO A 164 27.69 -42.99 7.68
N ALA A 165 28.80 -43.35 7.02
CA ALA A 165 30.12 -42.85 7.37
C ALA A 165 30.23 -41.36 7.07
N HIS A 166 29.65 -40.91 5.94
CA HIS A 166 29.52 -39.48 5.65
C HIS A 166 28.73 -38.74 6.74
N ALA A 167 27.58 -39.28 7.17
CA ALA A 167 26.74 -38.64 8.17
C ALA A 167 27.48 -38.45 9.50
N THR A 168 28.19 -39.48 9.98
CA THR A 168 29.03 -39.37 11.19
C THR A 168 30.12 -38.31 11.04
N ALA A 169 30.88 -38.37 9.94
CA ALA A 169 31.98 -37.44 9.70
C ALA A 169 31.51 -35.99 9.46
N GLU A 170 30.33 -35.79 8.87
CA GLU A 170 29.74 -34.46 8.70
C GLU A 170 29.36 -33.83 10.02
N ARG A 171 28.78 -34.60 10.94
CA ARG A 171 28.44 -34.11 12.28
C ARG A 171 29.67 -33.67 13.06
N GLU A 172 30.72 -34.48 13.12
CA GLU A 172 31.97 -34.12 13.79
C GLU A 172 32.57 -32.82 13.22
N ARG A 173 32.54 -32.67 11.88
CA ARG A 173 32.99 -31.45 11.21
C ARG A 173 32.12 -30.24 11.57
N VAL A 174 30.80 -30.38 11.59
CA VAL A 174 29.88 -29.28 11.90
C VAL A 174 29.99 -28.87 13.36
N GLU A 175 30.05 -29.82 14.30
CA GLU A 175 30.20 -29.56 15.73
C GLU A 175 31.49 -28.77 16.02
N ALA A 176 32.60 -29.15 15.38
CA ALA A 176 33.87 -28.43 15.50
C ALA A 176 33.81 -26.98 15.01
N ARG A 177 32.88 -26.64 14.11
CA ARG A 177 32.78 -25.33 13.45
C ARG A 177 31.60 -24.50 13.95
N LEU A 178 30.73 -25.10 14.76
CA LEU A 178 29.53 -24.49 15.26
C LEU A 178 29.78 -23.20 16.07
N PRO A 179 30.82 -23.10 16.93
CA PRO A 179 31.12 -21.86 17.65
C PRO A 179 31.43 -20.68 16.71
N ASP A 180 32.26 -20.91 15.68
CA ASP A 180 32.61 -19.89 14.70
C ASP A 180 31.41 -19.49 13.84
N ALA A 181 30.58 -20.47 13.45
CA ALA A 181 29.36 -20.24 12.70
C ALA A 181 28.36 -19.42 13.53
N ARG A 182 28.18 -19.73 14.82
CA ARG A 182 27.32 -18.96 15.75
C ARG A 182 27.78 -17.51 15.83
N ALA A 183 29.05 -17.29 16.15
CA ALA A 183 29.61 -15.94 16.24
C ALA A 183 29.48 -15.17 14.92
N TYR A 184 29.60 -15.85 13.78
CA TYR A 184 29.40 -15.26 12.47
C TYR A 184 27.94 -14.84 12.25
N TRP A 185 26.98 -15.74 12.46
CA TRP A 185 25.58 -15.47 12.18
C TRP A 185 24.95 -14.50 13.18
N GLU A 186 25.39 -14.47 14.43
CA GLU A 186 25.00 -13.43 15.41
C GLU A 186 25.29 -12.01 14.92
N ARG A 187 26.32 -11.82 14.08
CA ARG A 187 26.67 -10.51 13.50
C ARG A 187 25.99 -10.21 12.16
N HIS A 188 25.56 -11.23 11.42
CA HIS A 188 25.18 -11.08 10.00
C HIS A 188 23.75 -11.53 9.67
N TRP A 189 23.06 -12.18 10.61
CA TRP A 189 21.67 -12.59 10.44
C TRP A 189 20.74 -11.65 11.21
N SER A 190 19.95 -10.87 10.48
CA SER A 190 18.91 -9.99 11.03
C SER A 190 17.51 -10.60 10.95
N GLY A 191 17.37 -11.78 10.34
CA GLY A 191 16.08 -12.42 10.07
C GLY A 191 15.80 -12.56 8.57
N PRO A 192 14.65 -13.16 8.20
CA PRO A 192 14.25 -13.35 6.81
C PRO A 192 13.97 -12.04 6.06
N GLY A 193 13.63 -10.97 6.78
CA GLY A 193 13.16 -9.70 6.23
C GLY A 193 11.75 -9.79 5.61
N ASP A 194 11.09 -8.65 5.46
CA ASP A 194 9.87 -8.55 4.67
C ASP A 194 10.24 -8.44 3.19
N VAL A 195 9.55 -9.22 2.35
CA VAL A 195 9.79 -9.21 0.90
C VAL A 195 8.65 -8.53 0.16
N VAL A 196 9.00 -7.72 -0.83
CA VAL A 196 8.11 -7.07 -1.77
C VAL A 196 8.41 -7.59 -3.16
N LEU A 197 7.43 -8.24 -3.79
CA LEU A 197 7.49 -8.64 -5.20
C LEU A 197 6.22 -8.14 -5.92
N PRO A 198 6.27 -7.89 -7.23
CA PRO A 198 5.06 -7.61 -8.02
C PRO A 198 3.96 -8.66 -7.73
N GLY A 199 2.76 -8.23 -7.36
CA GLY A 199 1.61 -9.13 -7.15
C GLY A 199 1.68 -10.05 -5.93
N LEU A 200 2.70 -9.92 -5.07
CA LEU A 200 2.80 -10.73 -3.86
C LEU A 200 1.71 -10.34 -2.86
N ARG A 201 0.87 -11.32 -2.50
CA ARG A 201 -0.21 -11.17 -1.52
C ARG A 201 0.23 -11.58 -0.12
N ARG A 202 1.01 -12.66 -0.03
CA ARG A 202 1.58 -13.18 1.21
C ARG A 202 2.80 -14.05 0.93
N VAL A 203 3.67 -14.21 1.91
CA VAL A 203 4.73 -15.23 1.87
C VAL A 203 4.12 -16.59 2.27
N PRO A 204 4.40 -17.68 1.55
CA PRO A 204 3.98 -19.02 1.97
C PRO A 204 4.55 -19.40 3.35
N THR A 205 3.69 -19.94 4.22
CA THR A 205 4.06 -20.42 5.57
C THR A 205 4.09 -21.94 5.66
N ALA A 206 3.67 -22.63 4.60
CA ALA A 206 3.75 -24.07 4.40
C ALA A 206 4.06 -24.37 2.92
N ALA A 207 4.39 -25.62 2.62
CA ALA A 207 4.42 -26.08 1.24
C ALA A 207 3.02 -26.03 0.63
N GLU A 208 2.92 -25.40 -0.53
CA GLU A 208 1.68 -25.20 -1.28
C GLU A 208 1.84 -25.74 -2.71
N PRO A 209 0.75 -26.04 -3.44
CA PRO A 209 0.85 -26.32 -4.88
C PRO A 209 1.58 -25.18 -5.58
N GLY A 210 2.63 -25.50 -6.32
CA GLY A 210 3.43 -24.51 -7.03
C GLY A 210 3.31 -24.64 -8.54
N ALA A 211 3.66 -23.56 -9.22
CA ALA A 211 3.76 -23.46 -10.67
C ALA A 211 5.11 -22.84 -11.03
N THR A 212 5.54 -22.99 -12.29
CA THR A 212 6.79 -22.44 -12.80
C THR A 212 6.54 -21.64 -14.07
N VAL A 213 7.10 -20.44 -14.13
CA VAL A 213 7.19 -19.63 -15.37
C VAL A 213 8.63 -19.71 -15.89
N GLU A 214 8.80 -20.14 -17.14
CA GLU A 214 10.10 -20.20 -17.80
C GLU A 214 10.49 -18.81 -18.35
N VAL A 215 11.70 -18.37 -18.02
CA VAL A 215 12.27 -17.11 -18.50
C VAL A 215 13.16 -17.41 -19.71
N GLY A 216 12.66 -17.10 -20.89
CA GLY A 216 13.42 -17.26 -22.13
C GLY A 216 14.64 -16.33 -22.18
N LEU A 217 15.84 -16.92 -22.24
CA LEU A 217 17.11 -16.24 -22.44
C LEU A 217 17.61 -16.47 -23.88
N PRO A 218 17.66 -15.43 -24.74
CA PRO A 218 18.23 -15.57 -26.08
C PRO A 218 19.70 -16.01 -26.05
N GLY A 219 20.17 -16.71 -27.09
CA GLY A 219 21.54 -17.20 -27.16
C GLY A 219 22.60 -16.10 -26.99
N GLU A 220 22.38 -14.93 -27.59
CA GLU A 220 23.25 -13.76 -27.45
C GLU A 220 23.40 -13.29 -25.99
N LEU A 221 22.33 -13.42 -25.20
CA LEU A 221 22.34 -13.06 -23.78
C LEU A 221 23.19 -14.06 -22.98
N VAL A 222 23.07 -15.35 -23.28
CA VAL A 222 23.90 -16.42 -22.67
C VAL A 222 25.38 -16.22 -23.02
N GLU A 223 25.69 -15.90 -24.27
CA GLU A 223 27.05 -15.55 -24.70
C GLU A 223 27.58 -14.27 -24.03
N GLY A 224 26.71 -13.30 -23.79
CA GLY A 224 27.00 -12.09 -23.01
C GLY A 224 27.38 -12.41 -21.56
N VAL A 225 26.63 -13.29 -20.89
CA VAL A 225 26.95 -13.78 -19.54
C VAL A 225 28.32 -14.42 -19.53
N ASP A 226 28.62 -15.23 -20.55
CA ASP A 226 29.92 -15.88 -20.72
C ASP A 226 31.09 -14.91 -20.86
N ARG A 227 30.94 -13.89 -21.72
CA ARG A 227 31.95 -12.85 -21.88
C ARG A 227 32.17 -12.09 -20.59
N THR A 228 31.10 -11.72 -19.90
CA THR A 228 31.13 -10.97 -18.63
C THR A 228 31.78 -11.79 -17.52
N ALA A 229 31.41 -13.07 -17.38
CA ALA A 229 32.01 -13.97 -16.41
C ALA A 229 33.53 -14.10 -16.64
N ARG A 230 33.94 -14.31 -17.90
CA ARG A 230 35.37 -14.39 -18.27
C ARG A 230 36.12 -13.09 -18.01
N SER A 231 35.57 -11.94 -18.42
CA SER A 231 36.25 -10.64 -18.27
C SER A 231 36.45 -10.24 -16.80
N LEU A 232 35.51 -10.60 -15.93
CA LEU A 232 35.59 -10.31 -14.50
C LEU A 232 36.31 -11.41 -13.69
N GLY A 233 36.64 -12.56 -14.29
CA GLY A 233 37.25 -13.70 -13.60
C GLY A 233 36.30 -14.40 -12.62
N VAL A 234 35.00 -14.37 -12.91
CA VAL A 234 33.90 -14.88 -12.08
C VAL A 234 33.14 -16.00 -12.80
N THR A 235 32.22 -16.67 -12.10
CA THR A 235 31.37 -17.72 -12.67
C THR A 235 30.07 -17.16 -13.23
N ARG A 236 29.41 -17.90 -14.13
CA ARG A 236 28.05 -17.57 -14.61
C ARG A 236 27.08 -17.36 -13.44
N PHE A 237 27.14 -18.24 -12.44
CA PHE A 237 26.30 -18.16 -11.24
C PHE A 237 26.53 -16.87 -10.46
N GLU A 238 27.78 -16.44 -10.27
CA GLU A 238 28.10 -15.17 -9.57
C GLU A 238 27.49 -13.95 -10.31
N VAL A 239 27.50 -13.95 -11.65
CA VAL A 239 26.85 -12.89 -12.45
C VAL A 239 25.33 -12.93 -12.28
N LEU A 240 24.70 -14.10 -12.44
CA LEU A 240 23.24 -14.24 -12.36
C LEU A 240 22.71 -13.92 -10.95
N LEU A 241 23.42 -14.36 -9.91
CA LEU A 241 23.06 -14.05 -8.52
C LEU A 241 23.18 -12.55 -8.24
N ALA A 242 24.17 -11.86 -8.80
CA ALA A 242 24.28 -10.40 -8.70
C ALA A 242 23.08 -9.70 -9.36
N VAL A 243 22.62 -10.19 -10.51
CA VAL A 243 21.41 -9.64 -11.16
C VAL A 243 20.17 -9.88 -10.31
N VAL A 244 20.01 -11.07 -9.71
CA VAL A 244 18.88 -11.34 -8.79
C VAL A 244 18.89 -10.39 -7.59
N HIS A 245 20.05 -10.18 -6.95
CA HIS A 245 20.16 -9.23 -5.85
C HIS A 245 19.89 -7.77 -6.28
N ALA A 246 20.43 -7.35 -7.42
CA ALA A 246 20.18 -6.01 -7.95
C ALA A 246 18.70 -5.80 -8.26
N LEU A 247 18.03 -6.81 -8.83
CA LEU A 247 16.60 -6.79 -9.10
C LEU A 247 15.78 -6.64 -7.81
N LEU A 248 16.07 -7.47 -6.80
CA LEU A 248 15.39 -7.42 -5.51
C LEU A 248 15.62 -6.08 -4.80
N ALA A 249 16.84 -5.54 -4.84
CA ALA A 249 17.14 -4.22 -4.28
C ALA A 249 16.34 -3.10 -4.98
N ARG A 250 16.15 -3.19 -6.30
CA ARG A 250 15.32 -2.26 -7.08
C ARG A 250 13.81 -2.41 -6.84
N TYR A 251 13.37 -3.52 -6.24
CA TYR A 251 12.00 -3.66 -5.71
C TYR A 251 11.84 -3.15 -4.27
N GLY A 252 12.92 -2.68 -3.64
CA GLY A 252 12.92 -2.23 -2.24
C GLY A 252 13.43 -3.28 -1.24
N ASN A 253 13.83 -4.48 -1.69
CA ASN A 253 14.33 -5.55 -0.83
C ASN A 253 15.83 -5.44 -0.56
N ARG A 254 16.29 -4.27 -0.08
CA ARG A 254 17.72 -3.95 0.06
C ARG A 254 18.47 -4.85 1.04
N ASP A 255 17.80 -5.26 2.12
CA ASP A 255 18.39 -6.03 3.22
C ASP A 255 17.86 -7.48 3.31
N VAL A 256 17.08 -7.92 2.33
CA VAL A 256 16.49 -9.26 2.32
C VAL A 256 17.53 -10.28 1.83
N PRO A 257 17.89 -11.28 2.65
CA PRO A 257 18.80 -12.33 2.23
C PRO A 257 18.15 -13.27 1.21
N VAL A 258 18.92 -13.65 0.20
CA VAL A 258 18.52 -14.66 -0.80
C VAL A 258 19.05 -16.02 -0.37
N GLY A 259 18.18 -17.01 -0.25
CA GLY A 259 18.58 -18.39 0.06
C GLY A 259 19.33 -18.99 -1.12
N VAL A 260 20.57 -19.45 -0.91
CA VAL A 260 21.36 -20.11 -1.96
C VAL A 260 21.64 -21.54 -1.55
N GLY A 261 21.19 -22.49 -2.39
CA GLY A 261 21.49 -23.91 -2.21
C GLY A 261 22.96 -24.20 -2.54
N LEU A 262 23.76 -24.52 -1.53
CA LEU A 262 25.17 -24.84 -1.66
C LEU A 262 25.39 -26.34 -1.47
N SER A 263 26.23 -26.94 -2.31
CA SER A 263 26.62 -28.33 -2.10
C SER A 263 27.63 -28.48 -0.97
N THR A 264 27.38 -29.46 -0.11
CA THR A 264 28.29 -29.92 0.94
C THR A 264 29.20 -31.07 0.50
N ARG A 265 29.07 -31.55 -0.75
CA ARG A 265 29.90 -32.65 -1.29
C ARG A 265 31.37 -32.29 -1.33
N THR A 266 32.19 -33.27 -0.98
CA THR A 266 33.64 -33.28 -1.25
C THR A 266 33.94 -34.06 -2.52
N ALA A 267 35.18 -33.98 -3.02
CA ALA A 267 35.60 -34.72 -4.22
C ALA A 267 35.38 -36.25 -4.09
N ALA A 268 35.59 -36.80 -2.90
CA ALA A 268 35.39 -38.24 -2.63
C ALA A 268 33.89 -38.65 -2.60
N GLN A 269 32.99 -37.68 -2.44
CA GLN A 269 31.54 -37.89 -2.41
C GLN A 269 30.86 -37.54 -3.74
N ALA A 270 31.64 -37.27 -4.80
CA ALA A 270 31.11 -36.88 -6.11
C ALA A 270 30.15 -37.94 -6.67
N ASP A 271 30.44 -39.22 -6.42
CA ASP A 271 29.71 -40.37 -6.96
C ASP A 271 28.73 -41.01 -5.98
N GLN A 272 28.41 -40.37 -4.86
CA GLN A 272 27.46 -40.90 -3.87
C GLN A 272 26.02 -40.40 -4.12
N VAL A 273 25.02 -41.16 -3.69
CA VAL A 273 23.63 -40.71 -3.61
C VAL A 273 23.31 -40.33 -2.16
N GLY A 274 22.53 -39.27 -1.94
CA GLY A 274 22.15 -38.79 -0.60
C GLY A 274 21.79 -37.30 -0.54
N LEU A 275 21.57 -36.74 0.66
CA LEU A 275 21.32 -35.31 0.86
C LEU A 275 22.62 -34.55 1.11
N PHE A 276 23.11 -33.79 0.13
CA PHE A 276 24.33 -33.00 0.25
C PHE A 276 24.14 -31.53 -0.17
N VAL A 277 22.96 -30.97 0.14
CA VAL A 277 22.67 -29.55 -0.07
C VAL A 277 22.30 -28.89 1.25
N ASN A 278 22.83 -27.69 1.46
CA ASN A 278 22.45 -26.82 2.56
C ASN A 278 22.13 -25.44 1.96
N GLU A 279 21.00 -24.86 2.37
CA GLU A 279 20.60 -23.52 1.92
C GLU A 279 21.10 -22.50 2.94
N LEU A 280 21.91 -21.53 2.48
CA LEU A 280 22.39 -20.45 3.32
C LEU A 280 21.86 -19.09 2.84
N PRO A 281 21.50 -18.18 3.76
CA PRO A 281 21.10 -16.83 3.40
C PRO A 281 22.31 -16.03 2.92
N VAL A 282 22.24 -15.53 1.70
CA VAL A 282 23.23 -14.63 1.12
C VAL A 282 22.66 -13.21 1.18
N GLY A 283 23.10 -12.43 2.16
CA GLY A 283 22.87 -10.99 2.20
C GLY A 283 24.04 -10.26 1.57
N VAL A 284 23.78 -9.36 0.62
CA VAL A 284 24.78 -8.51 -0.03
C VAL A 284 24.34 -7.07 0.16
N ALA A 285 25.24 -6.22 0.67
CA ALA A 285 24.92 -4.81 0.87
C ALA A 285 24.42 -4.17 -0.44
N PRO A 286 23.50 -3.20 -0.37
CA PRO A 286 22.97 -2.53 -1.54
C PRO A 286 24.10 -2.00 -2.44
N ALA A 287 23.93 -2.18 -3.75
CA ALA A 287 24.99 -1.88 -4.70
C ALA A 287 25.37 -0.39 -4.68
N THR A 288 26.61 -0.11 -4.28
CA THR A 288 27.26 1.18 -4.47
C THR A 288 28.34 1.02 -5.54
N GLY A 289 28.27 1.77 -6.64
CA GLY A 289 29.24 1.72 -7.74
C GLY A 289 28.78 0.96 -8.98
N ASP A 290 29.73 0.37 -9.70
CA ASP A 290 29.52 -0.30 -10.98
C ASP A 290 29.11 -1.78 -10.85
N VAL A 291 28.57 -2.33 -11.93
CA VAL A 291 28.14 -3.74 -12.01
C VAL A 291 29.32 -4.69 -11.74
N ALA A 292 30.49 -4.40 -12.30
CA ALA A 292 31.69 -5.21 -12.10
C ALA A 292 32.09 -5.33 -10.61
N GLY A 293 32.08 -4.22 -9.88
CA GLY A 293 32.32 -4.17 -8.44
C GLY A 293 31.27 -4.95 -7.67
N TYR A 294 30.00 -4.81 -8.04
CA TYR A 294 28.91 -5.52 -7.38
C TYR A 294 28.99 -7.04 -7.55
N VAL A 295 29.28 -7.54 -8.75
CA VAL A 295 29.49 -8.97 -9.00
C VAL A 295 30.66 -9.52 -8.18
N ARG A 296 31.75 -8.75 -8.03
CA ARG A 296 32.89 -9.12 -7.18
C ARG A 296 32.52 -9.14 -5.69
N ALA A 297 31.65 -8.24 -5.24
CA ALA A 297 31.14 -8.24 -3.86
C ALA A 297 30.29 -9.48 -3.57
N VAL A 298 29.40 -9.86 -4.50
CA VAL A 298 28.62 -11.11 -4.43
C VAL A 298 29.55 -12.33 -4.35
N ARG A 299 30.58 -12.39 -5.19
CA ARG A 299 31.61 -13.44 -5.12
C ARG A 299 32.34 -13.48 -3.77
N ALA A 300 32.74 -12.33 -3.25
CA ALA A 300 33.41 -12.25 -1.95
C ALA A 300 32.50 -12.80 -0.84
N ARG A 301 31.22 -12.42 -0.87
CA ARG A 301 30.21 -12.90 0.08
C ARG A 301 29.96 -14.40 -0.04
N LEU A 302 29.83 -14.93 -1.26
CA LEU A 302 29.70 -16.37 -1.47
C LEU A 302 30.92 -17.13 -0.95
N ARG A 303 32.15 -16.64 -1.17
CA ARG A 303 33.38 -17.27 -0.67
C ARG A 303 33.46 -17.29 0.84
N GLU A 304 33.01 -16.22 1.50
CA GLU A 304 32.91 -16.14 2.95
C GLU A 304 31.91 -17.19 3.48
N LEU A 305 30.70 -17.22 2.92
CA LEU A 305 29.65 -18.18 3.31
C LEU A 305 30.00 -19.63 2.97
N TYR A 306 30.79 -19.86 1.92
CA TYR A 306 31.26 -21.19 1.55
C TYR A 306 32.09 -21.85 2.65
N ARG A 307 32.71 -21.05 3.53
CA ARG A 307 33.31 -21.57 4.75
C ARG A 307 32.23 -22.32 5.52
N PHE A 308 31.09 -21.73 5.83
CA PHE A 308 30.06 -22.34 6.68
C PHE A 308 29.04 -23.22 5.94
N ARG A 309 29.30 -23.62 4.69
CA ARG A 309 28.34 -24.34 3.84
C ARG A 309 27.80 -25.64 4.43
N ASP A 310 28.55 -26.27 5.32
CA ASP A 310 28.20 -27.51 6.03
C ASP A 310 27.36 -27.27 7.29
N VAL A 311 27.30 -26.04 7.82
CA VAL A 311 26.56 -25.73 9.05
C VAL A 311 25.20 -25.12 8.71
N PRO A 312 24.06 -25.80 8.97
CA PRO A 312 22.75 -25.22 8.69
C PRO A 312 22.44 -24.03 9.61
N LEU A 313 21.79 -23.00 9.06
CA LEU A 313 21.48 -21.77 9.78
C LEU A 313 20.71 -22.02 11.09
N ALA A 314 19.71 -22.92 11.05
CA ALA A 314 18.89 -23.28 12.21
C ALA A 314 19.69 -23.86 13.39
N HIS A 315 20.88 -24.43 13.14
CA HIS A 315 21.76 -24.93 14.20
C HIS A 315 22.73 -23.85 14.72
N ALA A 316 23.06 -22.88 13.87
CA ALA A 316 23.96 -21.79 14.21
C ALA A 316 23.27 -20.57 14.85
N VAL A 317 21.95 -20.43 14.73
CA VAL A 317 21.19 -19.34 15.36
C VAL A 317 20.17 -19.92 16.34
N SER A 318 20.32 -19.57 17.61
CA SER A 318 19.43 -20.05 18.67
C SER A 318 18.01 -19.53 18.48
N GLY A 319 17.00 -20.37 18.78
CA GLY A 319 15.58 -19.97 18.75
C GLY A 319 14.94 -19.92 17.36
N LEU A 320 15.68 -20.19 16.28
CA LEU A 320 15.08 -20.38 14.96
C LEU A 320 14.15 -21.60 14.97
N ARG A 321 12.88 -21.40 14.59
CA ARG A 321 11.89 -22.48 14.48
C ARG A 321 11.91 -23.11 13.09
N PRO A 322 11.44 -24.36 12.95
CA PRO A 322 11.22 -24.97 11.65
C PRO A 322 10.22 -24.13 10.84
N ALA A 323 10.65 -23.61 9.70
CA ALA A 323 9.82 -22.96 8.69
C ALA A 323 10.04 -23.67 7.35
N PRO A 324 9.09 -23.63 6.39
CA PRO A 324 9.28 -24.25 5.08
C PRO A 324 10.46 -23.64 4.31
N ALA A 325 10.73 -22.35 4.53
CA ALA A 325 11.91 -21.64 4.07
C ALA A 325 12.30 -20.52 5.04
N LEU A 326 13.60 -20.35 5.28
CA LEU A 326 14.16 -19.27 6.11
C LEU A 326 14.40 -17.98 5.29
N THR A 327 14.27 -18.05 3.97
CA THR A 327 14.44 -16.91 3.06
C THR A 327 13.24 -16.83 2.13
N PRO A 328 12.56 -15.68 2.00
CA PRO A 328 11.38 -15.56 1.13
C PRO A 328 11.70 -15.75 -0.36
N VAL A 329 12.93 -15.42 -0.77
CA VAL A 329 13.43 -15.65 -2.13
C VAL A 329 14.64 -16.57 -2.06
N SER A 330 14.71 -17.56 -2.96
CA SER A 330 15.86 -18.47 -3.05
C SER A 330 16.28 -18.71 -4.49
N VAL A 331 17.54 -19.11 -4.67
CA VAL A 331 18.16 -19.42 -5.97
C VAL A 331 18.79 -20.80 -5.90
N GLY A 332 18.34 -21.69 -6.78
CA GLY A 332 18.98 -22.97 -7.06
C GLY A 332 19.79 -22.88 -8.36
N TYR A 333 21.06 -23.26 -8.32
CA TYR A 333 21.90 -23.35 -9.52
C TYR A 333 22.44 -24.76 -9.68
N ARG A 334 22.24 -25.35 -10.86
CA ARG A 334 22.73 -26.69 -11.19
C ARG A 334 23.41 -26.68 -12.55
N ARG A 335 24.62 -27.22 -12.59
CA ARG A 335 25.30 -27.53 -13.85
C ARG A 335 24.93 -28.94 -14.30
N ARG A 336 24.46 -29.06 -15.53
CA ARG A 336 24.05 -30.31 -16.17
C ARG A 336 25.18 -30.83 -17.05
N GLY A 337 25.54 -32.10 -16.89
CA GLY A 337 26.49 -32.80 -17.77
C GLY A 337 25.84 -33.29 -19.07
N ALA A 338 26.58 -34.06 -19.86
CA ALA A 338 26.00 -34.83 -20.97
C ALA A 338 25.03 -35.88 -20.43
N GLU A 339 23.92 -36.11 -21.13
CA GLU A 339 22.96 -37.16 -20.75
C GLU A 339 23.60 -38.55 -20.90
N PRO A 340 23.53 -39.42 -19.86
CA PRO A 340 23.92 -40.81 -20.00
C PRO A 340 23.03 -41.52 -21.03
N THR A 341 23.65 -42.30 -21.92
CA THR A 341 22.93 -43.09 -22.93
C THR A 341 22.75 -44.53 -22.45
N PHE A 342 21.57 -45.10 -22.68
CA PHE A 342 21.31 -46.51 -22.37
C PHE A 342 21.62 -47.37 -23.60
N THR A 343 22.47 -48.38 -23.43
CA THR A 343 22.91 -49.24 -24.55
C THR A 343 21.75 -50.06 -25.10
N GLY A 344 21.57 -50.07 -26.42
CA GLY A 344 20.57 -50.93 -27.09
C GLY A 344 19.12 -50.43 -27.00
N VAL A 345 18.88 -49.25 -26.44
CA VAL A 345 17.54 -48.64 -26.33
C VAL A 345 17.61 -47.12 -26.50
N SER A 346 16.64 -46.54 -27.19
CA SER A 346 16.45 -45.09 -27.24
C SER A 346 15.97 -44.60 -25.89
N SER A 347 16.64 -43.57 -25.35
CA SER A 347 16.35 -43.04 -24.03
C SER A 347 16.40 -41.52 -24.00
N ARG A 348 15.54 -40.90 -23.19
CA ARG A 348 15.57 -39.46 -22.90
C ARG A 348 15.33 -39.21 -21.42
N VAL A 349 16.18 -38.40 -20.79
CA VAL A 349 16.03 -38.09 -19.37
C VAL A 349 15.15 -36.85 -19.18
N GLU A 350 14.07 -37.00 -18.41
CA GLU A 350 13.14 -35.94 -18.02
C GLU A 350 13.37 -35.53 -16.57
N TRP A 351 13.73 -34.27 -16.36
CA TRP A 351 14.14 -33.77 -15.06
C TRP A 351 13.01 -32.98 -14.40
N THR A 352 12.55 -33.45 -13.25
CA THR A 352 11.58 -32.70 -12.42
C THR A 352 12.22 -32.43 -11.07
N LEU A 353 12.60 -31.19 -10.76
CA LEU A 353 13.45 -30.91 -9.59
C LEU A 353 12.74 -31.14 -8.24
N PHE A 354 11.45 -30.84 -8.13
CA PHE A 354 10.60 -31.02 -6.96
C PHE A 354 9.16 -31.34 -7.38
N GLY A 355 8.37 -32.00 -6.53
CA GLY A 355 6.99 -32.46 -6.77
C GLY A 355 5.94 -31.35 -6.93
N GLY A 356 6.28 -30.28 -7.64
CA GLY A 356 5.42 -29.14 -7.93
C GLY A 356 5.26 -28.15 -6.77
N ALA A 357 5.53 -28.51 -5.52
CA ALA A 357 5.24 -27.64 -4.38
C ALA A 357 6.19 -26.42 -4.27
N ALA A 358 5.62 -25.26 -3.94
CA ALA A 358 6.32 -24.02 -3.64
C ALA A 358 6.37 -23.78 -2.12
N ARG A 359 7.53 -23.32 -1.63
CA ARG A 359 7.80 -23.06 -0.20
C ARG A 359 8.35 -21.65 0.08
N ASN A 360 8.83 -20.99 -0.96
CA ASN A 360 9.33 -19.61 -0.97
C ASN A 360 8.27 -18.72 -1.63
N ALA A 361 8.31 -17.41 -1.41
CA ALA A 361 7.55 -16.47 -2.23
C ALA A 361 7.98 -16.56 -3.71
N LEU A 362 9.28 -16.75 -3.94
CA LEU A 362 9.85 -17.00 -5.27
C LEU A 362 11.09 -17.90 -5.17
N HIS A 363 11.16 -18.94 -5.97
CA HIS A 363 12.36 -19.75 -6.13
C HIS A 363 12.87 -19.69 -7.58
N VAL A 364 14.09 -19.17 -7.77
CA VAL A 364 14.73 -19.05 -9.08
C VAL A 364 15.55 -20.32 -9.34
N GLN A 365 15.12 -21.13 -10.30
CA GLN A 365 15.81 -22.34 -10.73
C GLN A 365 16.66 -22.05 -11.97
N ILE A 366 17.97 -22.20 -11.87
CA ILE A 366 18.91 -22.01 -12.97
C ILE A 366 19.55 -23.35 -13.33
N VAL A 367 19.33 -23.80 -14.57
CA VAL A 367 19.98 -25.00 -15.11
C VAL A 367 20.98 -24.59 -16.18
N ASP A 368 22.25 -24.91 -15.94
CA ASP A 368 23.37 -24.65 -16.85
C ASP A 368 23.73 -25.92 -17.60
N ALA A 369 23.18 -26.07 -18.80
CA ALA A 369 23.38 -27.23 -19.65
C ALA A 369 24.32 -26.91 -20.83
N PRO A 370 24.90 -27.94 -21.49
CA PRO A 370 25.71 -27.73 -22.70
C PRO A 370 24.94 -27.01 -23.82
N THR A 371 23.61 -27.14 -23.84
CA THR A 371 22.71 -26.49 -24.80
C THR A 371 22.37 -25.04 -24.45
N GLY A 372 22.79 -24.53 -23.29
CA GLY A 372 22.50 -23.18 -22.81
C GLY A 372 21.99 -23.11 -21.37
N LEU A 373 21.75 -21.89 -20.90
CA LEU A 373 21.14 -21.61 -19.59
C LEU A 373 19.61 -21.61 -19.71
N THR A 374 18.93 -22.29 -18.81
CA THR A 374 17.48 -22.14 -18.60
C THR A 374 17.20 -21.57 -17.21
N VAL A 375 16.17 -20.73 -17.10
CA VAL A 375 15.79 -20.08 -15.85
C VAL A 375 14.28 -20.25 -15.65
N GLY A 376 13.89 -20.91 -14.57
CA GLY A 376 12.49 -21.07 -14.16
C GLY A 376 12.21 -20.30 -12.87
N LEU A 377 11.06 -19.64 -12.81
CA LEU A 377 10.57 -18.94 -11.62
C LEU A 377 9.43 -19.76 -11.00
N GLN A 378 9.73 -20.47 -9.93
CA GLN A 378 8.76 -21.27 -9.21
C GLN A 378 8.09 -20.46 -8.09
N TYR A 379 6.77 -20.58 -7.97
CA TYR A 379 5.95 -19.80 -7.04
C TYR A 379 4.67 -20.55 -6.64
N SER A 380 3.98 -20.07 -5.59
CA SER A 380 2.62 -20.52 -5.25
C SER A 380 1.58 -19.61 -5.91
N PRO A 381 0.65 -20.12 -6.75
CA PRO A 381 -0.43 -19.32 -7.34
C PRO A 381 -1.37 -18.65 -6.31
N ALA A 382 -1.40 -19.17 -5.08
CA ALA A 382 -2.13 -18.56 -3.97
C ALA A 382 -1.38 -17.36 -3.36
N ALA A 383 -0.06 -17.29 -3.52
CA ALA A 383 0.79 -16.22 -3.02
C ALA A 383 0.99 -15.08 -4.04
N ILE A 384 1.17 -15.43 -5.32
CA ILE A 384 1.45 -14.50 -6.42
C ILE A 384 0.81 -15.05 -7.70
N ASP A 385 0.23 -14.18 -8.53
CA ASP A 385 -0.37 -14.58 -9.80
C ASP A 385 0.68 -14.82 -10.91
N ALA A 386 0.32 -15.59 -11.92
CA ALA A 386 1.23 -15.98 -13.01
C ALA A 386 1.77 -14.79 -13.82
N ASP A 387 0.92 -13.81 -14.10
CA ASP A 387 1.27 -12.63 -14.89
C ASP A 387 2.30 -11.76 -14.15
N SER A 388 2.17 -11.65 -12.83
CA SER A 388 3.16 -10.99 -11.98
C SER A 388 4.52 -11.71 -11.98
N VAL A 389 4.53 -13.04 -12.02
CA VAL A 389 5.78 -13.83 -12.11
C VAL A 389 6.43 -13.70 -13.49
N ASP A 390 5.64 -13.74 -14.57
CA ASP A 390 6.13 -13.48 -15.92
C ASP A 390 6.77 -12.09 -16.04
N ARG A 391 6.14 -11.09 -15.42
CA ARG A 391 6.68 -9.73 -15.31
C ARG A 391 8.03 -9.69 -14.58
N ILE A 392 8.17 -10.40 -13.46
CA ILE A 392 9.48 -10.56 -12.77
C ILE A 392 10.52 -11.17 -13.72
N GLY A 393 10.15 -12.17 -14.52
CA GLY A 393 11.01 -12.75 -15.55
C GLY A 393 11.43 -11.73 -16.62
N GLY A 394 10.51 -10.88 -17.06
CA GLY A 394 10.78 -9.75 -17.96
C GLY A 394 11.77 -8.74 -17.37
N HIS A 395 11.63 -8.40 -16.09
CA HIS A 395 12.55 -7.51 -15.38
C HIS A 395 13.95 -8.12 -15.26
N LEU A 396 14.04 -9.40 -14.87
CA LEU A 396 15.30 -10.15 -14.79
C LEU A 396 16.04 -10.14 -16.13
N ARG A 397 15.32 -10.44 -17.23
CA ARG A 397 15.90 -10.43 -18.58
C ARG A 397 16.38 -9.04 -19.00
N THR A 398 15.60 -7.99 -18.71
CA THR A 398 15.95 -6.60 -19.05
C THR A 398 17.22 -6.16 -18.33
N MET A 399 17.30 -6.41 -17.02
CA MET A 399 18.46 -6.07 -16.22
C MET A 399 19.70 -6.89 -16.62
N LEU A 400 19.53 -8.18 -16.88
CA LEU A 400 20.62 -9.05 -17.35
C LEU A 400 21.20 -8.56 -18.69
N ALA A 401 20.33 -8.13 -19.63
CA ALA A 401 20.76 -7.61 -20.93
C ALA A 401 21.64 -6.35 -20.80
N ALA A 402 21.28 -5.43 -19.89
CA ALA A 402 22.11 -4.26 -19.61
C ALA A 402 23.46 -4.65 -18.98
N VAL A 403 23.43 -5.54 -17.98
CA VAL A 403 24.64 -6.02 -17.28
C VAL A 403 25.67 -6.65 -18.23
N VAL A 404 25.23 -7.43 -19.22
CA VAL A 404 26.16 -8.08 -20.16
C VAL A 404 26.59 -7.18 -21.33
N THR A 405 25.90 -6.05 -21.54
CA THR A 405 26.24 -5.06 -22.57
C THR A 405 27.37 -4.16 -22.08
N ASP A 406 27.25 -3.62 -20.86
CA ASP A 406 28.28 -2.82 -20.24
C ASP A 406 28.36 -3.08 -18.71
N PRO A 407 29.32 -3.90 -18.24
CA PRO A 407 29.53 -4.13 -16.81
C PRO A 407 30.22 -2.96 -16.09
N GLY A 408 30.63 -1.90 -16.81
CA GLY A 408 31.20 -0.67 -16.24
C GLY A 408 30.15 0.35 -15.79
N GLN A 409 28.89 0.18 -16.17
CA GLN A 409 27.82 1.11 -15.81
C GLN A 409 27.43 1.02 -14.31
N PRO A 410 26.89 2.09 -13.72
CA PRO A 410 26.40 2.08 -12.34
C PRO A 410 25.21 1.13 -12.14
N VAL A 411 25.19 0.38 -11.04
CA VAL A 411 24.07 -0.54 -10.73
C VAL A 411 22.75 0.20 -10.56
N ALA A 412 22.78 1.41 -10.00
CA ALA A 412 21.60 2.26 -9.82
C ALA A 412 20.98 2.70 -11.16
N GLY A 413 21.77 2.75 -12.23
CA GLY A 413 21.33 3.14 -13.57
C GLY A 413 20.71 2.00 -14.39
N LEU A 414 20.81 0.75 -13.93
CA LEU A 414 20.33 -0.39 -14.70
C LEU A 414 18.83 -0.27 -15.02
N PRO A 415 18.43 -0.54 -16.28
CA PRO A 415 17.03 -0.55 -16.66
C PRO A 415 16.32 -1.72 -15.97
N LEU A 416 15.19 -1.40 -15.35
CA LEU A 416 14.34 -2.36 -14.65
C LEU A 416 13.14 -2.79 -15.52
N LEU A 417 12.52 -1.82 -16.18
CA LEU A 417 11.28 -2.01 -16.92
C LEU A 417 11.54 -2.43 -18.38
N PRO A 418 10.94 -3.52 -18.87
CA PRO A 418 10.83 -3.80 -20.29
C PRO A 418 10.18 -2.62 -21.02
N ALA A 419 10.56 -2.40 -22.28
CA ALA A 419 10.12 -1.24 -23.06
C ALA A 419 8.58 -1.06 -23.08
N GLY A 420 7.82 -2.13 -23.28
CA GLY A 420 6.35 -2.08 -23.29
C GLY A 420 5.71 -1.84 -21.92
N GLU A 421 6.39 -2.16 -20.82
CA GLU A 421 5.92 -1.78 -19.48
C GLU A 421 6.27 -0.33 -19.16
N ARG A 422 7.48 0.10 -19.52
CA ARG A 422 7.90 1.50 -19.41
C ARG A 422 6.97 2.44 -20.16
N ASP A 423 6.60 2.07 -21.40
CA ASP A 423 5.64 2.84 -22.20
C ASP A 423 4.25 2.91 -21.54
N ARG A 424 3.77 1.78 -20.98
CA ARG A 424 2.49 1.75 -20.25
C ARG A 424 2.45 2.73 -19.08
N VAL A 425 3.43 2.65 -18.18
CA VAL A 425 3.43 3.45 -16.93
C VAL A 425 3.80 4.92 -17.15
N LEU A 426 4.54 5.26 -18.20
CA LEU A 426 4.95 6.64 -18.48
C LEU A 426 4.05 7.35 -19.50
N ARG A 427 3.51 6.63 -20.48
CA ARG A 427 2.81 7.21 -21.64
C ARG A 427 1.39 6.70 -21.78
N SER A 428 1.18 5.41 -22.04
CA SER A 428 -0.15 4.91 -22.41
C SER A 428 -1.22 5.14 -21.34
N TRP A 429 -0.94 4.88 -20.06
CA TRP A 429 -1.90 5.15 -18.97
C TRP A 429 -1.98 6.63 -18.57
N ASN A 430 -1.09 7.45 -19.13
CA ASN A 430 -1.02 8.89 -18.94
C ASN A 430 -1.42 9.68 -20.20
N ASP A 431 -1.94 9.01 -21.23
CA ASP A 431 -2.51 9.63 -22.42
C ASP A 431 -3.92 10.14 -22.12
N THR A 432 -3.98 11.17 -21.29
CA THR A 432 -5.22 11.76 -20.79
C THR A 432 -5.56 13.08 -21.48
N GLY A 433 -4.86 13.40 -22.57
CA GLY A 433 -5.03 14.67 -23.29
C GLY A 433 -6.47 14.86 -23.76
N ARG A 434 -7.09 15.96 -23.33
CA ARG A 434 -8.43 16.37 -23.76
C ARG A 434 -8.50 17.85 -24.05
N THR A 435 -9.15 18.17 -25.16
CA THR A 435 -9.42 19.56 -25.54
C THR A 435 -10.55 20.11 -24.68
N TYR A 436 -10.18 21.00 -23.78
CA TYR A 436 -11.09 21.88 -23.06
C TYR A 436 -10.80 23.34 -23.47
N PRO A 437 -11.73 24.28 -23.25
CA PRO A 437 -11.42 25.70 -23.38
C PRO A 437 -10.45 26.09 -22.24
N LEU A 438 -9.15 25.90 -22.46
CA LEU A 438 -8.10 26.06 -21.45
C LEU A 438 -7.95 27.50 -20.96
N ASP A 439 -8.43 28.47 -21.73
CA ASP A 439 -8.49 29.88 -21.36
C ASP A 439 -9.75 30.23 -20.55
N ALA A 440 -10.67 29.28 -20.35
CA ALA A 440 -11.92 29.53 -19.66
C ALA A 440 -11.72 29.67 -18.15
N THR A 441 -12.45 30.62 -17.57
CA THR A 441 -12.54 30.83 -16.13
C THR A 441 -13.93 30.45 -15.64
N VAL A 442 -14.07 30.18 -14.35
CA VAL A 442 -15.38 29.85 -13.75
C VAL A 442 -16.42 30.94 -14.04
N PRO A 443 -16.14 32.25 -13.87
CA PRO A 443 -17.09 33.29 -14.25
C PRO A 443 -17.51 33.25 -15.72
N ALA A 444 -16.59 32.98 -16.65
CA ALA A 444 -16.92 32.88 -18.07
C ALA A 444 -17.82 31.67 -18.39
N LEU A 445 -17.55 30.51 -17.76
CA LEU A 445 -18.36 29.31 -17.92
C LEU A 445 -19.77 29.47 -17.33
N VAL A 446 -19.91 30.20 -16.21
CA VAL A 446 -21.21 30.52 -15.62
C VAL A 446 -21.97 31.53 -16.48
N ALA A 447 -21.30 32.56 -17.01
CA ALA A 447 -21.92 33.55 -17.90
C ALA A 447 -22.49 32.91 -19.18
N GLU A 448 -21.87 31.85 -19.70
CA GLU A 448 -22.43 31.05 -20.79
C GLU A 448 -23.80 30.45 -20.42
N ARG A 449 -23.95 29.97 -19.19
CA ARG A 449 -25.22 29.41 -18.69
C ARG A 449 -26.27 30.48 -18.51
N VAL A 450 -25.91 31.62 -17.93
CA VAL A 450 -26.80 32.79 -17.81
C VAL A 450 -27.36 33.19 -19.17
N ARG A 451 -26.52 33.17 -20.22
CA ARG A 451 -26.96 33.52 -21.58
C ARG A 451 -27.79 32.43 -22.26
N THR A 452 -27.60 31.17 -21.87
CA THR A 452 -28.29 30.02 -22.48
C THR A 452 -29.67 29.80 -21.87
N ASP A 453 -29.77 29.84 -20.54
CA ASP A 453 -31.00 29.62 -19.79
C ASP A 453 -31.02 30.50 -18.51
N PRO A 454 -31.34 31.80 -18.64
CA PRO A 454 -31.28 32.75 -17.53
C PRO A 454 -32.29 32.45 -16.41
N ASP A 455 -33.41 31.82 -16.74
CA ASP A 455 -34.53 31.56 -15.83
C ASP A 455 -34.40 30.19 -15.12
N ALA A 456 -33.44 29.35 -15.52
CA ALA A 456 -33.12 28.13 -14.80
C ALA A 456 -32.69 28.42 -13.36
N VAL A 457 -33.10 27.55 -12.44
CA VAL A 457 -32.70 27.63 -11.02
C VAL A 457 -31.23 27.26 -10.88
N ALA A 458 -30.44 28.14 -10.26
CA ALA A 458 -29.03 27.94 -9.99
C ALA A 458 -28.75 27.54 -8.54
N VAL A 459 -29.41 28.19 -7.57
CA VAL A 459 -29.17 27.98 -6.13
C VAL A 459 -30.50 27.84 -5.38
N VAL A 460 -30.57 26.89 -4.46
CA VAL A 460 -31.67 26.69 -3.51
C VAL A 460 -31.09 26.69 -2.09
N ASP A 461 -31.60 27.54 -1.21
CA ASP A 461 -31.18 27.68 0.18
C ASP A 461 -32.42 27.92 1.07
N GLY A 462 -32.92 26.86 1.69
CA GLY A 462 -34.22 26.87 2.37
C GLY A 462 -35.35 27.28 1.41
N ASP A 463 -36.17 28.26 1.81
CA ASP A 463 -37.24 28.82 0.98
C ASP A 463 -36.72 29.76 -0.14
N ARG A 464 -35.43 30.09 -0.12
CA ARG A 464 -34.83 30.99 -1.11
C ARG A 464 -34.40 30.21 -2.34
N THR A 465 -34.82 30.69 -3.51
CA THR A 465 -34.37 30.17 -4.81
C THR A 465 -33.84 31.31 -5.67
N LEU A 466 -32.69 31.12 -6.31
CA LEU A 466 -32.11 32.05 -7.27
C LEU A 466 -32.02 31.41 -8.66
N THR A 467 -32.47 32.12 -9.69
CA THR A 467 -32.18 31.76 -11.08
C THR A 467 -30.73 32.12 -11.46
N TYR A 468 -30.25 31.60 -12.58
CA TYR A 468 -28.93 31.98 -13.12
C TYR A 468 -28.82 33.50 -13.34
N ALA A 469 -29.86 34.16 -13.87
CA ALA A 469 -29.87 35.61 -14.03
C ALA A 469 -29.82 36.37 -12.69
N GLN A 470 -30.54 35.90 -11.68
CA GLN A 470 -30.53 36.52 -10.35
C GLN A 470 -29.18 36.32 -9.65
N LEU A 471 -28.60 35.13 -9.75
CA LEU A 471 -27.25 34.85 -9.24
C LEU A 471 -26.20 35.73 -9.92
N ASP A 472 -26.30 35.89 -11.24
CA ASP A 472 -25.39 36.73 -12.01
C ASP A 472 -25.45 38.19 -11.56
N ALA A 473 -26.67 38.74 -11.47
CA ALA A 473 -26.90 40.12 -11.02
C ALA A 473 -26.39 40.37 -9.59
N ALA A 474 -26.70 39.47 -8.65
CA ALA A 474 -26.22 39.56 -7.27
C ALA A 474 -24.67 39.53 -7.20
N SER A 475 -24.04 38.64 -7.98
CA SER A 475 -22.57 38.54 -8.03
C SER A 475 -21.91 39.74 -8.71
N ALA A 476 -22.54 40.33 -9.74
CA ALA A 476 -22.04 41.52 -10.42
C ALA A 476 -22.08 42.74 -9.49
N ARG A 477 -23.16 42.91 -8.74
CA ARG A 477 -23.31 43.96 -7.73
C ARG A 477 -22.28 43.86 -6.63
N LEU A 478 -22.13 42.67 -6.04
CA LEU A 478 -21.14 42.47 -5.01
C LEU A 478 -19.72 42.69 -5.57
N ALA A 479 -19.45 42.29 -6.82
CA ALA A 479 -18.17 42.58 -7.47
C ALA A 479 -17.91 44.09 -7.58
N GLY A 480 -18.92 44.91 -7.89
CA GLY A 480 -18.84 46.37 -7.86
C GLY A 480 -18.44 46.91 -6.49
N LEU A 481 -19.16 46.48 -5.44
CA LEU A 481 -18.87 46.85 -4.05
C LEU A 481 -17.46 46.43 -3.61
N LEU A 482 -17.01 45.23 -3.99
CA LEU A 482 -15.65 44.76 -3.73
C LEU A 482 -14.63 45.68 -4.44
N GLY A 483 -14.92 46.09 -5.67
CA GLY A 483 -14.11 47.05 -6.42
C GLY A 483 -13.93 48.40 -5.72
N ASP A 484 -15.01 48.95 -5.17
CA ASP A 484 -14.98 50.21 -4.39
C ASP A 484 -14.16 50.09 -3.10
N ARG A 485 -13.95 48.85 -2.62
CA ARG A 485 -13.12 48.52 -1.45
C ARG A 485 -11.69 48.10 -1.83
N GLY A 486 -11.28 48.33 -3.08
CA GLY A 486 -9.91 48.10 -3.55
C GLY A 486 -9.62 46.66 -4.01
N VAL A 487 -10.64 45.81 -4.15
CA VAL A 487 -10.47 44.46 -4.69
C VAL A 487 -10.30 44.51 -6.21
N GLY A 488 -9.24 43.85 -6.68
CA GLY A 488 -8.88 43.78 -8.10
C GLY A 488 -7.89 42.67 -8.42
N PRO A 489 -7.27 42.71 -9.62
CA PRO A 489 -6.37 41.67 -10.09
C PRO A 489 -5.24 41.35 -9.12
N GLY A 490 -5.08 40.06 -8.81
CA GLY A 490 -4.02 39.55 -7.93
C GLY A 490 -4.23 39.78 -6.43
N THR A 491 -5.35 40.39 -6.03
CA THR A 491 -5.69 40.54 -4.60
C THR A 491 -6.31 39.27 -4.03
N LEU A 492 -6.14 39.05 -2.73
CA LEU A 492 -6.82 37.99 -1.97
C LEU A 492 -7.98 38.58 -1.17
N VAL A 493 -9.13 37.92 -1.21
CA VAL A 493 -10.31 38.26 -0.40
C VAL A 493 -10.60 37.10 0.53
N ALA A 494 -10.50 37.33 1.84
CA ALA A 494 -10.91 36.32 2.81
C ALA A 494 -12.43 36.24 2.89
N VAL A 495 -12.98 35.03 2.87
CA VAL A 495 -14.43 34.78 2.94
C VAL A 495 -14.69 34.02 4.22
N ALA A 496 -15.17 34.73 5.24
CA ALA A 496 -15.49 34.20 6.57
C ALA A 496 -17.02 34.11 6.72
N LEU A 497 -17.61 33.23 5.91
CA LEU A 497 -19.05 32.95 5.83
C LEU A 497 -19.28 31.44 5.96
N ASP A 498 -20.41 31.05 6.54
CA ASP A 498 -20.89 29.66 6.47
C ASP A 498 -21.58 29.40 5.12
N ARG A 499 -21.98 28.15 4.87
CA ARG A 499 -22.70 27.74 3.67
C ARG A 499 -24.02 28.50 3.55
N SER A 500 -24.16 29.29 2.50
CA SER A 500 -25.37 30.04 2.17
C SER A 500 -25.39 30.41 0.70
N TRP A 501 -26.54 30.83 0.18
CA TRP A 501 -26.61 31.42 -1.16
C TRP A 501 -25.72 32.67 -1.28
N SER A 502 -25.59 33.48 -0.21
CA SER A 502 -24.77 34.69 -0.20
C SER A 502 -23.27 34.38 -0.22
N ALA A 503 -22.84 33.25 0.34
CA ALA A 503 -21.49 32.76 0.19
C ALA A 503 -21.19 32.39 -1.26
N VAL A 504 -22.09 31.67 -1.95
CA VAL A 504 -21.95 31.36 -3.39
C VAL A 504 -21.83 32.63 -4.24
N VAL A 505 -22.68 33.64 -3.97
CA VAL A 505 -22.59 34.97 -4.61
C VAL A 505 -21.23 35.63 -4.35
N THR A 506 -20.73 35.57 -3.11
CA THR A 506 -19.45 36.15 -2.72
C THR A 506 -18.28 35.52 -3.47
N LEU A 507 -18.24 34.20 -3.58
CA LEU A 507 -17.18 33.50 -4.32
C LEU A 507 -17.16 33.95 -5.79
N LEU A 508 -18.32 33.97 -6.46
CA LEU A 508 -18.41 34.43 -7.85
C LEU A 508 -18.01 35.90 -8.01
N ALA A 509 -18.42 36.77 -7.09
CA ALA A 509 -18.09 38.18 -7.10
C ALA A 509 -16.57 38.44 -7.00
N VAL A 510 -15.88 37.68 -6.15
CA VAL A 510 -14.41 37.76 -6.00
C VAL A 510 -13.73 37.34 -7.30
N LEU A 511 -14.12 36.19 -7.87
CA LEU A 511 -13.54 35.66 -9.11
C LEU A 511 -13.74 36.62 -10.29
N ARG A 512 -14.89 37.29 -10.38
CA ARG A 512 -15.17 38.31 -11.41
C ARG A 512 -14.19 39.48 -11.37
N ARG A 513 -13.61 39.78 -10.20
CA ARG A 513 -12.65 40.88 -9.98
C ARG A 513 -11.20 40.49 -10.24
N ARG A 514 -10.95 39.30 -10.80
CA ARG A 514 -9.60 38.72 -10.98
C ARG A 514 -8.84 38.58 -9.65
N ALA A 515 -9.60 38.48 -8.56
CA ALA A 515 -9.11 38.22 -7.22
C ALA A 515 -9.32 36.75 -6.88
N ALA A 516 -8.51 36.24 -5.95
CA ALA A 516 -8.68 34.89 -5.41
C ALA A 516 -9.40 34.94 -4.06
N TYR A 517 -10.32 34.02 -3.84
CA TYR A 517 -10.96 33.90 -2.53
C TYR A 517 -10.11 33.01 -1.61
N LEU A 518 -10.13 33.34 -0.31
CA LEU A 518 -9.49 32.61 0.77
C LEU A 518 -10.57 32.25 1.80
N PRO A 519 -11.10 31.02 1.80
CA PRO A 519 -12.08 30.61 2.79
C PRO A 519 -11.46 30.59 4.19
N VAL A 520 -12.16 31.17 5.17
CA VAL A 520 -11.80 31.14 6.58
C VAL A 520 -13.01 30.65 7.36
N ASP A 521 -12.94 29.43 7.90
CA ASP A 521 -14.07 28.84 8.61
C ASP A 521 -14.44 29.69 9.86
N PRO A 522 -15.66 30.26 9.93
CA PRO A 522 -16.09 31.05 11.07
C PRO A 522 -16.22 30.22 12.37
N GLY A 523 -16.33 28.89 12.25
CA GLY A 523 -16.35 27.95 13.37
C GLY A 523 -14.97 27.66 13.97
N HIS A 524 -13.87 28.01 13.29
CA HIS A 524 -12.53 27.87 13.86
C HIS A 524 -12.28 28.86 15.01
N PRO A 525 -11.36 28.54 15.96
CA PRO A 525 -10.93 29.50 16.97
C PRO A 525 -10.40 30.80 16.35
N VAL A 526 -10.69 31.95 16.97
CA VAL A 526 -10.29 33.28 16.45
C VAL A 526 -8.78 33.35 16.20
N ALA A 527 -7.95 32.81 17.11
CA ALA A 527 -6.50 32.79 16.94
C ALA A 527 -6.05 32.02 15.68
N ARG A 528 -6.76 30.94 15.31
CA ARG A 528 -6.49 30.17 14.08
C ARG A 528 -6.90 30.96 12.84
N GLN A 529 -8.04 31.64 12.89
CA GLN A 529 -8.49 32.54 11.82
C GLN A 529 -7.48 33.68 11.62
N GLU A 530 -7.09 34.36 12.70
CA GLU A 530 -6.09 35.44 12.68
C GLU A 530 -4.72 34.97 12.18
N LEU A 531 -4.30 33.75 12.50
CA LEU A 531 -3.06 33.18 11.98
C LEU A 531 -3.10 33.03 10.46
N VAL A 532 -4.22 32.54 9.89
CA VAL A 532 -4.40 32.45 8.43
C VAL A 532 -4.44 33.84 7.80
N LEU A 533 -5.22 34.75 8.38
CA LEU A 533 -5.40 36.10 7.87
C LEU A 533 -4.10 36.93 7.96
N ALA A 534 -3.25 36.69 8.96
CA ALA A 534 -1.95 37.34 9.08
C ALA A 534 -0.94 36.80 8.06
N ASP A 535 -0.94 35.49 7.81
CA ASP A 535 -0.04 34.86 6.84
C ASP A 535 -0.42 35.21 5.39
N ALA A 536 -1.71 35.16 5.06
CA ALA A 536 -2.22 35.42 3.71
C ALA A 536 -2.31 36.91 3.36
N ALA A 537 -2.40 37.79 4.37
CA ALA A 537 -2.58 39.23 4.23
C ALA A 537 -3.64 39.65 3.16
N PRO A 538 -4.91 39.20 3.30
CA PRO A 538 -5.95 39.53 2.32
C PRO A 538 -6.26 41.03 2.31
N ALA A 539 -6.64 41.55 1.15
CA ALA A 539 -7.01 42.95 0.97
C ALA A 539 -8.32 43.32 1.68
N LEU A 540 -9.22 42.35 1.85
CA LEU A 540 -10.54 42.51 2.46
C LEU A 540 -11.00 41.19 3.06
N VAL A 541 -11.74 41.26 4.17
CA VAL A 541 -12.50 40.13 4.73
C VAL A 541 -14.00 40.34 4.50
N VAL A 542 -14.67 39.43 3.81
CA VAL A 542 -16.13 39.42 3.67
C VAL A 542 -16.72 38.49 4.72
N THR A 543 -17.65 38.99 5.54
CA THR A 543 -18.15 38.26 6.72
C THR A 543 -19.54 38.74 7.16
N THR A 544 -20.09 38.14 8.23
CA THR A 544 -21.31 38.58 8.93
C THR A 544 -20.95 39.52 10.09
N ALA A 545 -21.91 40.27 10.62
CA ALA A 545 -21.70 41.16 11.76
C ALA A 545 -21.22 40.38 13.00
N ALA A 546 -21.81 39.20 13.22
CA ALA A 546 -21.48 38.32 14.34
C ALA A 546 -20.03 37.80 14.27
N THR A 547 -19.60 37.32 13.11
CA THR A 547 -18.24 36.82 12.91
C THR A 547 -17.23 37.98 12.88
N GLY A 548 -17.54 39.06 12.18
CA GLY A 548 -16.67 40.23 12.05
C GLY A 548 -16.34 40.91 13.38
N ALA A 549 -17.28 40.92 14.35
CA ALA A 549 -17.06 41.48 15.68
C ALA A 549 -15.97 40.75 16.50
N ARG A 550 -15.61 39.52 16.12
CA ARG A 550 -14.60 38.69 16.79
C ARG A 550 -13.20 38.85 16.20
N LEU A 551 -13.08 39.45 15.02
CA LEU A 551 -11.81 39.65 14.31
C LEU A 551 -11.09 40.92 14.78
N ASP A 552 -9.81 41.05 14.44
CA ASP A 552 -9.05 42.28 14.70
C ASP A 552 -9.75 43.51 14.06
N PRO A 553 -10.16 44.52 14.86
CA PRO A 553 -10.83 45.73 14.36
C PRO A 553 -10.02 46.54 13.34
N ALA A 554 -8.69 46.35 13.26
CA ALA A 554 -7.84 47.01 12.29
C ALA A 554 -7.97 46.44 10.87
N ARG A 555 -8.59 45.26 10.70
CA ARG A 555 -8.74 44.61 9.39
C ARG A 555 -9.82 45.29 8.54
N PRO A 556 -9.59 45.48 7.23
CA PRO A 556 -10.65 45.88 6.32
C PRO A 556 -11.72 44.79 6.23
N VAL A 557 -12.95 45.09 6.64
CA VAL A 557 -14.08 44.16 6.64
C VAL A 557 -15.25 44.70 5.81
N LEU A 558 -15.88 43.82 5.03
CA LEU A 558 -17.19 44.02 4.45
C LEU A 558 -18.20 43.10 5.15
N VAL A 559 -19.06 43.69 5.97
CA VAL A 559 -20.17 42.99 6.63
C VAL A 559 -21.34 42.87 5.65
N LEU A 560 -21.80 41.65 5.38
CA LEU A 560 -22.89 41.39 4.44
C LEU A 560 -24.29 41.59 5.05
N ASP A 561 -24.43 41.55 6.38
CA ASP A 561 -25.70 41.74 7.09
C ASP A 561 -26.19 43.19 6.91
N GLY A 562 -26.90 43.46 5.80
CA GLY A 562 -27.37 44.79 5.41
C GLY A 562 -27.02 45.21 3.98
N VAL A 563 -26.28 44.38 3.23
CA VAL A 563 -26.07 44.59 1.80
C VAL A 563 -27.29 44.02 1.04
N ASP A 564 -28.01 44.89 0.33
CA ASP A 564 -29.12 44.49 -0.53
C ASP A 564 -28.60 43.92 -1.87
N LEU A 565 -28.34 42.61 -1.86
CA LEU A 565 -27.92 41.84 -3.03
C LEU A 565 -29.08 41.57 -4.02
N ASP A 566 -30.33 41.87 -3.64
CA ASP A 566 -31.54 41.62 -4.44
C ASP A 566 -32.02 42.86 -5.21
N ALA A 567 -31.52 44.05 -4.87
CA ALA A 567 -31.99 45.26 -5.51
C ALA A 567 -31.73 45.26 -7.04
N PRO A 568 -32.57 45.95 -7.83
CA PRO A 568 -32.49 45.92 -9.30
C PRO A 568 -31.14 46.42 -9.80
N ALA A 569 -30.65 45.83 -10.89
CA ALA A 569 -29.36 46.18 -11.49
C ALA A 569 -29.22 47.70 -11.72
N GLY A 570 -28.20 48.29 -11.12
CA GLY A 570 -27.88 49.72 -11.23
C GLY A 570 -27.01 50.02 -12.45
N ALA A 571 -26.87 51.31 -12.79
CA ALA A 571 -26.00 51.75 -13.88
C ALA A 571 -24.49 51.46 -13.64
N ASP A 572 -24.11 51.23 -12.38
CA ASP A 572 -22.74 50.92 -11.95
C ASP A 572 -22.45 49.40 -11.84
N ASP A 573 -23.44 48.53 -12.07
CA ASP A 573 -23.29 47.05 -12.08
C ASP A 573 -22.63 46.55 -13.40
N VAL A 574 -21.68 47.31 -13.93
CA VAL A 574 -20.99 47.03 -15.20
C VAL A 574 -19.90 45.97 -14.97
N PRO A 575 -19.79 44.93 -15.82
CA PRO A 575 -18.68 43.98 -15.75
C PRO A 575 -17.33 44.71 -15.75
N PRO A 576 -16.33 44.25 -14.97
CA PRO A 576 -14.99 44.82 -15.05
C PRO A 576 -14.50 44.83 -16.49
N ALA A 577 -13.83 45.91 -16.91
CA ALA A 577 -13.37 46.08 -18.29
C ALA A 577 -12.43 44.95 -18.75
N ASP A 578 -11.69 44.34 -17.81
CA ASP A 578 -10.79 43.20 -18.03
C ASP A 578 -11.32 41.94 -17.33
N PRO A 579 -11.72 40.89 -18.08
CA PRO A 579 -12.17 39.62 -17.49
C PRO A 579 -11.00 38.79 -16.94
N PRO A 580 -11.25 37.86 -16.01
CA PRO A 580 -10.23 36.94 -15.50
C PRO A 580 -9.72 36.00 -16.59
N THR A 581 -8.45 35.63 -16.45
CA THR A 581 -7.70 34.73 -17.33
C THR A 581 -7.43 33.39 -16.63
N ALA A 582 -7.02 32.37 -17.38
CA ALA A 582 -6.70 31.06 -16.83
C ALA A 582 -5.52 31.08 -15.84
N ASP A 583 -4.59 32.03 -15.97
CA ASP A 583 -3.40 32.15 -15.11
C ASP A 583 -3.68 32.90 -13.80
N ASP A 584 -4.76 33.68 -13.73
CA ASP A 584 -5.18 34.34 -12.51
C ASP A 584 -5.51 33.29 -11.43
N LEU A 585 -5.19 33.60 -10.16
CA LEU A 585 -5.57 32.74 -9.04
C LEU A 585 -7.09 32.74 -8.87
N ALA A 586 -7.67 31.56 -8.73
CA ALA A 586 -9.07 31.39 -8.37
C ALA A 586 -9.25 31.36 -6.85
N TYR A 587 -8.38 30.62 -6.14
CA TYR A 587 -8.46 30.54 -4.69
C TYR A 587 -7.12 30.19 -4.04
N VAL A 588 -7.05 30.48 -2.74
CA VAL A 588 -6.01 29.98 -1.84
C VAL A 588 -6.68 29.22 -0.72
N LEU A 589 -6.25 27.97 -0.49
CA LEU A 589 -6.76 27.15 0.61
C LEU A 589 -5.63 26.77 1.57
N TYR A 590 -5.85 27.02 2.86
CA TYR A 590 -4.87 26.69 3.88
C TYR A 590 -4.99 25.24 4.34
N THR A 591 -3.86 24.55 4.34
CA THR A 591 -3.72 23.18 4.86
C THR A 591 -2.77 23.17 6.07
N SER A 592 -2.86 22.13 6.91
CA SER A 592 -1.89 21.90 7.99
C SER A 592 -0.48 21.74 7.42
N GLY A 593 0.53 22.22 8.14
CA GLY A 593 1.92 22.20 7.71
C GLY A 593 2.80 21.39 8.65
N SER A 594 3.75 20.62 8.10
CA SER A 594 4.70 19.79 8.87
C SER A 594 5.56 20.58 9.86
N THR A 595 5.71 21.89 9.66
CA THR A 595 6.44 22.82 10.54
C THR A 595 5.58 23.43 11.65
N GLY A 596 4.31 23.02 11.78
CA GLY A 596 3.35 23.58 12.73
C GLY A 596 2.76 24.94 12.33
N ARG A 597 3.10 25.44 11.14
CA ARG A 597 2.48 26.61 10.51
C ARG A 597 1.67 26.19 9.27
N PRO A 598 0.38 26.51 9.22
CA PRO A 598 -0.49 26.32 8.06
C PRO A 598 0.10 26.92 6.79
N LYS A 599 -0.16 26.29 5.64
CA LYS A 599 0.37 26.70 4.33
C LYS A 599 -0.77 26.90 3.33
N GLY A 600 -0.78 28.04 2.63
CA GLY A 600 -1.78 28.36 1.62
C GLY A 600 -1.43 27.76 0.25
N VAL A 601 -2.27 26.88 -0.28
CA VAL A 601 -2.14 26.32 -1.64
C VAL A 601 -2.83 27.25 -2.63
N ALA A 602 -2.08 27.78 -3.59
CA ALA A 602 -2.58 28.74 -4.58
C ALA A 602 -3.01 28.04 -5.88
N VAL A 603 -4.30 28.08 -6.22
CA VAL A 603 -4.88 27.40 -7.39
C VAL A 603 -5.32 28.41 -8.44
N ARG A 604 -4.95 28.16 -9.69
CA ARG A 604 -5.28 28.98 -10.86
C ARG A 604 -6.64 28.62 -11.46
N HIS A 605 -7.24 29.57 -12.17
CA HIS A 605 -8.49 29.35 -12.90
C HIS A 605 -8.41 28.19 -13.90
N GLY A 606 -7.33 28.08 -14.68
CA GLY A 606 -7.16 27.02 -15.66
C GLY A 606 -7.17 25.62 -15.05
N ALA A 607 -6.56 25.46 -13.86
CA ALA A 607 -6.55 24.20 -13.13
C ALA A 607 -7.95 23.83 -12.62
N LEU A 608 -8.66 24.81 -12.03
CA LEU A 608 -10.04 24.61 -11.57
C LEU A 608 -10.99 24.31 -12.74
N ALA A 609 -10.89 25.05 -13.85
CA ALA A 609 -11.72 24.83 -15.03
C ALA A 609 -11.45 23.44 -15.64
N ASN A 610 -10.19 23.02 -15.75
CA ASN A 610 -9.84 21.68 -16.21
C ASN A 610 -10.49 20.60 -15.33
N LEU A 611 -10.36 20.72 -14.01
CA LEU A 611 -11.01 19.79 -13.07
C LEU A 611 -12.52 19.73 -13.32
N LEU A 612 -13.22 20.87 -13.33
CA LEU A 612 -14.68 20.89 -13.41
C LEU A 612 -15.18 20.24 -14.70
N LEU A 613 -14.50 20.48 -15.82
CA LEU A 613 -14.84 19.87 -17.11
C LEU A 613 -14.50 18.37 -17.15
N ALA A 614 -13.38 17.97 -16.53
CA ALA A 614 -13.00 16.57 -16.38
C ALA A 614 -13.99 15.78 -15.51
N VAL A 615 -14.40 16.35 -14.38
CA VAL A 615 -15.38 15.75 -13.47
C VAL A 615 -16.77 15.74 -14.09
N ARG A 616 -17.16 16.79 -14.84
CA ARG A 616 -18.38 16.78 -15.67
C ARG A 616 -18.41 15.56 -16.57
N ASP A 617 -17.35 15.32 -17.34
CA ASP A 617 -17.30 14.21 -18.29
C ASP A 617 -17.29 12.85 -17.57
N THR A 618 -16.62 12.77 -16.42
CA THR A 618 -16.51 11.53 -15.62
C THR A 618 -17.83 11.17 -14.95
N LEU A 619 -18.52 12.15 -14.36
CA LEU A 619 -19.79 11.95 -13.65
C LEU A 619 -21.02 12.08 -14.56
N ASP A 620 -20.84 12.48 -15.81
CA ASP A 620 -21.92 12.87 -16.73
C ASP A 620 -22.83 13.95 -16.10
N SER A 621 -22.22 15.03 -15.60
CA SER A 621 -22.95 16.10 -14.91
C SER A 621 -23.74 16.99 -15.89
N ARG A 622 -25.06 17.14 -15.66
CA ARG A 622 -26.03 17.74 -16.59
C ARG A 622 -26.92 18.80 -15.93
N PRO A 623 -27.63 19.65 -16.69
CA PRO A 623 -28.49 20.71 -16.15
C PRO A 623 -29.62 20.23 -15.21
N GLU A 624 -30.10 19.00 -15.37
CA GLU A 624 -31.12 18.41 -14.51
C GLU A 624 -30.59 17.99 -13.12
N HIS A 625 -29.27 17.91 -12.96
CA HIS A 625 -28.64 17.41 -11.73
C HIS A 625 -28.64 18.46 -10.61
N ARG A 626 -28.82 17.97 -9.38
CA ARG A 626 -28.92 18.78 -8.17
C ARG A 626 -27.86 18.29 -7.19
N TRP A 627 -26.89 19.14 -6.94
CA TRP A 627 -25.75 18.85 -6.08
C TRP A 627 -26.01 19.41 -4.69
N LEU A 628 -25.82 18.57 -3.68
CA LEU A 628 -25.83 19.01 -2.30
C LEU A 628 -24.52 19.72 -1.97
N HIS A 629 -24.60 21.00 -1.58
CA HIS A 629 -23.50 21.72 -0.97
C HIS A 629 -23.55 21.54 0.55
N LEU A 630 -22.75 20.57 1.02
CA LEU A 630 -22.66 20.15 2.42
C LEU A 630 -21.30 20.48 3.03
N THR A 631 -20.25 20.51 2.20
CA THR A 631 -18.87 20.64 2.67
C THR A 631 -18.53 22.08 3.06
N SER A 632 -17.75 22.27 4.13
CA SER A 632 -17.20 23.58 4.52
C SER A 632 -16.41 24.20 3.36
N LEU A 633 -16.52 25.53 3.20
CA LEU A 633 -15.77 26.28 2.19
C LEU A 633 -14.25 26.18 2.39
N SER A 634 -13.80 25.88 3.62
CA SER A 634 -12.38 25.67 3.94
C SER A 634 -11.83 24.32 3.47
N PHE A 635 -12.65 23.50 2.82
CA PHE A 635 -12.22 22.26 2.19
C PHE A 635 -12.46 22.32 0.68
N ASP A 636 -11.46 21.92 -0.10
CA ASP A 636 -11.40 22.14 -1.54
C ASP A 636 -12.52 21.42 -2.31
N ILE A 637 -12.96 20.25 -1.85
CA ILE A 637 -14.04 19.48 -2.49
C ILE A 637 -15.38 20.25 -2.54
N SER A 638 -15.55 21.30 -1.71
CA SER A 638 -16.70 22.20 -1.80
C SER A 638 -16.76 22.94 -3.15
N GLY A 639 -15.62 23.15 -3.81
CA GLY A 639 -15.55 23.72 -5.15
C GLY A 639 -16.25 22.85 -6.20
N VAL A 640 -16.28 21.52 -6.05
CA VAL A 640 -17.07 20.64 -6.93
C VAL A 640 -18.56 20.82 -6.67
N GLU A 641 -18.98 20.84 -5.40
CA GLU A 641 -20.39 20.99 -5.02
C GLU A 641 -21.01 22.31 -5.50
N ILE A 642 -20.19 23.38 -5.55
CA ILE A 642 -20.63 24.71 -5.95
C ILE A 642 -20.44 24.92 -7.45
N PHE A 643 -19.20 24.80 -7.96
CA PHE A 643 -18.92 25.28 -9.31
C PHE A 643 -19.27 24.27 -10.39
N LEU A 644 -19.23 22.96 -10.12
CA LEU A 644 -19.59 21.95 -11.13
C LEU A 644 -21.03 22.13 -11.61
N PRO A 645 -22.08 22.15 -10.75
CA PRO A 645 -23.44 22.41 -11.21
C PRO A 645 -23.56 23.77 -11.91
N LEU A 646 -22.90 24.83 -11.40
CA LEU A 646 -23.01 26.16 -12.00
C LEU A 646 -22.42 26.25 -13.42
N VAL A 647 -21.34 25.50 -13.73
CA VAL A 647 -20.78 25.48 -15.09
C VAL A 647 -21.50 24.49 -16.01
N THR A 648 -22.25 23.53 -15.47
CA THR A 648 -23.04 22.56 -16.25
C THR A 648 -24.49 22.96 -16.45
N GLY A 649 -24.98 24.01 -15.77
CA GLY A 649 -26.39 24.42 -15.80
C GLY A 649 -27.25 23.73 -14.74
N GLY A 650 -26.64 22.94 -13.85
CA GLY A 650 -27.28 22.27 -12.73
C GLY A 650 -27.61 23.20 -11.57
N ARG A 651 -28.01 22.61 -10.44
CA ARG A 651 -28.46 23.33 -9.25
C ARG A 651 -27.59 23.02 -8.03
N VAL A 652 -27.26 24.06 -7.27
CA VAL A 652 -26.64 23.95 -5.95
C VAL A 652 -27.75 23.98 -4.89
N VAL A 653 -27.87 22.91 -4.10
CA VAL A 653 -28.78 22.83 -2.94
C VAL A 653 -27.95 23.02 -1.68
N VAL A 654 -28.15 24.12 -0.98
CA VAL A 654 -27.33 24.51 0.18
C VAL A 654 -27.86 23.86 1.46
N ALA A 655 -26.98 23.17 2.18
CA ALA A 655 -27.26 22.64 3.53
C ALA A 655 -26.85 23.66 4.61
N SER A 656 -27.53 24.81 4.63
CA SER A 656 -27.23 25.93 5.56
C SER A 656 -27.67 25.65 7.00
N ALA A 657 -28.85 25.06 7.18
CA ALA A 657 -29.43 24.75 8.49
C ALA A 657 -29.00 23.38 9.06
N VAL A 658 -28.22 22.59 8.31
CA VAL A 658 -27.91 21.21 8.67
C VAL A 658 -26.40 21.03 8.80
N SER A 659 -25.97 20.51 9.95
CA SER A 659 -24.59 20.09 10.16
C SER A 659 -24.29 18.83 9.36
N ALA A 660 -23.06 18.69 8.83
CA ALA A 660 -22.62 17.47 8.17
C ALA A 660 -22.68 16.22 9.09
N LEU A 661 -22.78 16.42 10.42
CA LEU A 661 -22.94 15.34 11.40
C LEU A 661 -24.42 14.97 11.66
N ASP A 662 -25.38 15.81 11.27
CA ASP A 662 -26.82 15.49 11.35
C ASP A 662 -27.25 14.68 10.11
N GLY A 663 -26.94 13.39 10.12
CA GLY A 663 -27.28 12.51 9.00
C GLY A 663 -28.78 12.47 8.69
N ALA A 664 -29.65 12.56 9.70
CA ALA A 664 -31.10 12.54 9.49
C ALA A 664 -31.59 13.82 8.81
N GLY A 665 -31.09 14.99 9.22
CA GLY A 665 -31.35 16.26 8.56
C GLY A 665 -30.87 16.28 7.11
N VAL A 666 -29.66 15.75 6.86
CA VAL A 666 -29.12 15.66 5.49
C VAL A 666 -30.01 14.79 4.61
N LEU A 667 -30.43 13.61 5.09
CA LEU A 667 -31.29 12.71 4.32
C LEU A 667 -32.68 13.31 4.05
N ARG A 668 -33.24 14.09 4.99
CA ARG A 668 -34.49 14.86 4.73
C ARG A 668 -34.27 15.88 3.62
N LEU A 669 -33.21 16.67 3.69
CA LEU A 669 -32.90 17.65 2.64
C LEU A 669 -32.66 17.01 1.27
N VAL A 670 -31.93 15.89 1.23
CA VAL A 670 -31.70 15.11 -0.02
C VAL A 670 -33.02 14.71 -0.67
N ARG A 671 -33.98 14.28 0.13
CA ARG A 671 -35.32 13.89 -0.33
C ARG A 671 -36.14 15.10 -0.78
N ASP A 672 -36.29 16.10 0.08
CA ASP A 672 -37.22 17.21 -0.12
C ASP A 672 -36.80 18.10 -1.29
N ALA A 673 -35.49 18.33 -1.46
CA ALA A 673 -34.93 19.07 -2.59
C ALA A 673 -34.71 18.21 -3.84
N GLY A 674 -34.92 16.89 -3.74
CA GLY A 674 -34.69 15.93 -4.82
C GLY A 674 -33.24 15.91 -5.32
N VAL A 675 -32.28 15.92 -4.39
CA VAL A 675 -30.84 15.89 -4.68
C VAL A 675 -30.48 14.62 -5.44
N THR A 676 -29.67 14.75 -6.49
CA THR A 676 -29.21 13.62 -7.31
C THR A 676 -27.74 13.30 -7.13
N HIS A 677 -26.94 14.24 -6.61
CA HIS A 677 -25.51 14.06 -6.37
C HIS A 677 -25.17 14.51 -4.96
N VAL A 678 -24.54 13.61 -4.21
CA VAL A 678 -24.01 13.89 -2.88
C VAL A 678 -22.55 13.52 -2.86
N GLN A 679 -21.74 14.41 -2.30
CA GLN A 679 -20.34 14.17 -2.02
C GLN A 679 -20.14 14.15 -0.50
N ALA A 680 -19.41 13.17 0.00
CA ALA A 680 -19.00 13.10 1.40
C ALA A 680 -17.70 12.28 1.54
N THR A 681 -17.02 12.43 2.66
CA THR A 681 -15.89 11.56 3.01
C THR A 681 -16.40 10.16 3.37
N PRO A 682 -15.57 9.11 3.36
CA PRO A 682 -15.94 7.79 3.90
C PRO A 682 -16.57 7.88 5.30
N SER A 683 -16.03 8.72 6.18
CA SER A 683 -16.63 8.99 7.49
C SER A 683 -18.03 9.63 7.39
N GLY A 684 -18.22 10.64 6.54
CA GLY A 684 -19.54 11.26 6.32
C GLY A 684 -20.56 10.27 5.76
N TRP A 685 -20.14 9.38 4.86
CA TRP A 685 -21.00 8.33 4.33
C TRP A 685 -21.47 7.32 5.39
N ARG A 686 -20.63 6.99 6.38
CA ARG A 686 -21.06 6.15 7.52
C ARG A 686 -22.18 6.83 8.31
N VAL A 687 -22.06 8.13 8.57
CA VAL A 687 -23.11 8.91 9.26
C VAL A 687 -24.44 8.84 8.50
N LEU A 688 -24.40 8.94 7.17
CA LEU A 688 -25.62 8.82 6.34
C LEU A 688 -26.20 7.40 6.32
N LEU A 689 -25.35 6.37 6.28
CA LEU A 689 -25.80 4.97 6.38
C LEU A 689 -26.45 4.67 7.73
N GLU A 690 -25.85 5.11 8.84
CA GLU A 690 -26.40 4.97 10.18
C GLU A 690 -27.73 5.73 10.35
N ALA A 691 -27.87 6.89 9.70
CA ALA A 691 -29.10 7.66 9.67
C ALA A 691 -30.21 7.03 8.80
N GLY A 692 -29.94 5.92 8.11
CA GLY A 692 -30.95 5.11 7.41
C GLY A 692 -30.95 5.24 5.89
N LEU A 693 -29.88 5.73 5.26
CA LEU A 693 -29.75 5.77 3.80
C LEU A 693 -30.08 4.39 3.19
N GLY A 694 -31.15 4.31 2.39
CA GLY A 694 -31.62 3.09 1.72
C GLY A 694 -32.18 1.98 2.62
N GLY A 695 -32.42 2.25 3.91
CA GLY A 695 -32.77 1.21 4.91
C GLY A 695 -34.22 1.15 5.37
N THR A 696 -35.03 2.20 5.18
CA THR A 696 -36.44 2.22 5.61
C THR A 696 -37.39 2.60 4.47
N PRO A 697 -38.64 2.10 4.45
CA PRO A 697 -39.64 2.46 3.44
C PRO A 697 -39.94 3.97 3.35
N ASP A 698 -39.74 4.69 4.45
CA ASP A 698 -39.86 6.15 4.50
C ASP A 698 -38.57 6.88 4.11
N ALA A 699 -37.42 6.20 3.94
CA ALA A 699 -36.14 6.77 3.52
C ALA A 699 -35.95 6.74 1.99
N VAL A 700 -37.02 6.99 1.23
CA VAL A 700 -36.95 7.10 -0.22
C VAL A 700 -36.07 8.29 -0.58
N THR A 701 -34.83 8.02 -1.00
CA THR A 701 -34.02 9.00 -1.73
C THR A 701 -34.54 9.10 -3.16
N PRO A 702 -34.35 10.23 -3.84
CA PRO A 702 -34.60 10.30 -5.28
C PRO A 702 -33.72 9.25 -5.99
N GLU A 703 -34.33 8.32 -6.73
CA GLU A 703 -33.60 7.48 -7.67
C GLU A 703 -33.50 8.22 -9.02
N PRO A 704 -32.31 8.38 -9.63
CA PRO A 704 -31.02 7.85 -9.19
C PRO A 704 -30.16 8.81 -8.34
N LEU A 705 -29.51 8.30 -7.28
CA LEU A 705 -28.53 9.00 -6.44
C LEU A 705 -27.09 8.59 -6.78
N VAL A 706 -26.27 9.56 -7.19
CA VAL A 706 -24.83 9.40 -7.42
C VAL A 706 -24.07 9.81 -6.16
N ALA A 707 -23.35 8.85 -5.58
CA ALA A 707 -22.47 9.07 -4.43
C ALA A 707 -21.03 9.30 -4.89
N VAL A 708 -20.47 10.44 -4.51
CA VAL A 708 -19.03 10.73 -4.65
C VAL A 708 -18.38 10.63 -3.28
N THR A 709 -17.27 9.90 -3.19
CA THR A 709 -16.49 9.77 -1.97
C THR A 709 -15.04 10.15 -2.20
N GLY A 710 -14.40 10.75 -1.21
CA GLY A 710 -13.02 11.22 -1.32
C GLY A 710 -12.50 11.77 0.00
N GLY A 711 -11.25 12.22 0.01
CA GLY A 711 -10.63 12.78 1.21
C GLY A 711 -10.08 11.74 2.19
N GLU A 712 -10.53 10.49 2.19
CA GLU A 712 -9.99 9.37 3.00
C GLU A 712 -9.87 8.08 2.19
N ALA A 713 -9.18 7.07 2.72
CA ALA A 713 -9.22 5.74 2.15
C ALA A 713 -10.64 5.16 2.33
N LEU A 714 -11.23 4.66 1.25
CA LEU A 714 -12.56 4.04 1.28
C LEU A 714 -12.41 2.53 1.58
N PRO A 715 -12.89 2.03 2.73
CA PRO A 715 -12.85 0.61 3.04
C PRO A 715 -13.74 -0.21 2.10
N VAL A 716 -13.29 -1.42 1.76
CA VAL A 716 -14.04 -2.35 0.88
C VAL A 716 -15.43 -2.67 1.43
N THR A 717 -15.56 -2.84 2.76
CA THR A 717 -16.85 -3.10 3.42
C THR A 717 -17.82 -1.93 3.24
N LEU A 718 -17.37 -0.71 3.53
CA LEU A 718 -18.17 0.50 3.33
C LEU A 718 -18.53 0.71 1.85
N ALA A 719 -17.60 0.43 0.94
CA ALA A 719 -17.85 0.51 -0.50
C ALA A 719 -18.99 -0.41 -0.95
N ARG A 720 -18.99 -1.68 -0.49
CA ARG A 720 -20.08 -2.64 -0.76
C ARG A 720 -21.41 -2.14 -0.20
N ASP A 721 -21.42 -1.67 1.04
CA ASP A 721 -22.63 -1.19 1.71
C ASP A 721 -23.25 0.02 0.99
N LEU A 722 -22.43 1.00 0.61
CA LEU A 722 -22.88 2.16 -0.16
C LEU A 722 -23.40 1.73 -1.53
N ARG A 723 -22.65 0.87 -2.23
CA ARG A 723 -23.00 0.48 -3.59
C ARG A 723 -24.31 -0.31 -3.69
N ALA A 724 -24.73 -0.97 -2.61
CA ALA A 724 -26.03 -1.61 -2.48
C ALA A 724 -27.21 -0.62 -2.29
N ARG A 725 -26.94 0.65 -1.97
CA ARG A 725 -27.93 1.67 -1.61
C ARG A 725 -27.96 2.88 -2.54
N VAL A 726 -26.97 3.00 -3.41
CA VAL A 726 -26.82 4.10 -4.38
C VAL A 726 -26.64 3.56 -5.79
N ASP A 727 -27.06 4.32 -6.80
CA ASP A 727 -27.00 3.89 -8.20
C ASP A 727 -25.57 3.79 -8.72
N ARG A 728 -24.73 4.72 -8.28
CA ARG A 728 -23.33 4.84 -8.68
C ARG A 728 -22.50 5.36 -7.52
N LEU A 729 -21.37 4.71 -7.26
CA LEU A 729 -20.40 5.14 -6.27
C LEU A 729 -19.08 5.44 -6.98
N VAL A 730 -18.60 6.68 -6.85
CA VAL A 730 -17.34 7.13 -7.44
C VAL A 730 -16.38 7.54 -6.34
N ASN A 731 -15.20 6.91 -6.31
CA ASN A 731 -14.12 7.26 -5.40
C ASN A 731 -13.16 8.24 -6.07
N GLY A 732 -13.15 9.49 -5.61
CA GLY A 732 -12.25 10.55 -6.06
C GLY A 732 -11.06 10.71 -5.12
N TYR A 733 -9.88 10.90 -5.71
CA TYR A 733 -8.64 11.16 -4.99
C TYR A 733 -7.93 12.37 -5.58
N GLY A 734 -7.46 13.24 -4.71
CA GLY A 734 -6.53 14.31 -5.06
C GLY A 734 -6.05 15.03 -3.80
N PRO A 735 -4.79 15.46 -3.77
CA PRO A 735 -4.34 16.48 -2.83
C PRO A 735 -4.78 17.87 -3.31
N THR A 736 -4.89 18.82 -2.39
CA THR A 736 -5.22 20.22 -2.70
C THR A 736 -4.25 20.83 -3.71
N GLU A 737 -2.98 20.44 -3.67
CA GLU A 737 -1.93 20.85 -4.60
C GLU A 737 -2.12 20.37 -6.05
N ALA A 738 -3.04 19.44 -6.29
CA ALA A 738 -3.45 18.98 -7.61
C ALA A 738 -4.92 19.29 -7.92
N THR A 739 -5.47 20.31 -7.25
CA THR A 739 -6.82 20.84 -7.46
C THR A 739 -7.92 19.80 -7.25
N ILE A 740 -8.26 19.53 -6.00
CA ILE A 740 -9.41 18.72 -5.54
C ILE A 740 -9.30 17.23 -5.90
N TYR A 741 -9.46 16.85 -7.17
CA TYR A 741 -9.35 15.46 -7.65
C TYR A 741 -8.37 15.38 -8.82
N ALA A 742 -7.45 14.44 -8.72
CA ALA A 742 -6.51 14.09 -9.78
C ALA A 742 -6.85 12.74 -10.43
N THR A 743 -7.49 11.83 -9.67
CA THR A 743 -7.91 10.52 -10.15
C THR A 743 -9.33 10.20 -9.67
N MET A 744 -10.06 9.37 -10.43
CA MET A 744 -11.39 8.87 -10.04
C MET A 744 -11.57 7.40 -10.41
N ALA A 745 -12.32 6.67 -9.59
CA ALA A 745 -12.70 5.28 -9.81
C ALA A 745 -14.22 5.10 -9.70
N ASP A 746 -14.84 4.50 -10.72
CA ASP A 746 -16.16 3.88 -10.54
C ASP A 746 -16.02 2.60 -9.73
N ILE A 747 -16.76 2.53 -8.62
CA ILE A 747 -16.72 1.38 -7.73
C ILE A 747 -17.78 0.35 -8.17
N PRO A 748 -17.38 -0.88 -8.50
CA PRO A 748 -18.31 -1.94 -8.88
C PRO A 748 -19.15 -2.40 -7.67
N ALA A 749 -20.24 -3.13 -7.95
CA ALA A 749 -21.14 -3.69 -6.93
C ALA A 749 -20.42 -4.51 -5.84
N ASP A 750 -19.44 -5.31 -6.26
CA ASP A 750 -18.65 -6.15 -5.36
C ASP A 750 -17.15 -5.96 -5.67
N PRO A 751 -16.50 -4.96 -5.06
CA PRO A 751 -15.08 -4.73 -5.24
C PRO A 751 -14.24 -5.68 -4.36
N ASP A 752 -13.27 -6.39 -4.94
CA ASP A 752 -12.25 -7.13 -4.18
C ASP A 752 -11.23 -6.19 -3.51
N GLU A 753 -10.91 -5.07 -4.17
CA GLU A 753 -10.02 -4.01 -3.71
C GLU A 753 -10.60 -2.66 -4.17
N VAL A 754 -10.54 -1.64 -3.30
CA VAL A 754 -10.93 -0.28 -3.65
C VAL A 754 -9.71 0.47 -4.19
N THR A 755 -9.82 0.98 -5.41
CA THR A 755 -8.77 1.77 -6.07
C THR A 755 -9.12 3.26 -6.04
N ILE A 756 -8.11 4.13 -6.22
CA ILE A 756 -8.32 5.55 -6.54
C ILE A 756 -8.47 5.79 -8.06
N GLY A 757 -8.43 4.71 -8.84
CA GLY A 757 -8.85 4.70 -10.25
C GLY A 757 -7.75 5.16 -11.19
N ARG A 758 -8.11 6.01 -12.16
CA ARG A 758 -7.20 6.50 -13.21
C ARG A 758 -7.10 8.02 -13.19
N PRO A 759 -6.02 8.61 -13.73
CA PRO A 759 -5.91 10.06 -13.86
C PRO A 759 -7.08 10.66 -14.65
N LEU A 760 -7.56 11.80 -14.18
CA LEU A 760 -8.55 12.61 -14.90
C LEU A 760 -7.96 13.19 -16.19
N PRO A 761 -8.79 13.60 -17.16
CA PRO A 761 -8.38 14.38 -18.31
C PRO A 761 -7.36 15.49 -17.99
N ASN A 762 -6.32 15.59 -18.84
CA ASN A 762 -5.16 16.47 -18.73
C ASN A 762 -4.34 16.33 -17.43
N THR A 763 -4.54 15.26 -16.67
CA THR A 763 -3.77 14.90 -15.48
C THR A 763 -2.96 13.65 -15.76
N ARG A 764 -1.72 13.61 -15.27
CA ARG A 764 -0.85 12.44 -15.36
C ARG A 764 -0.45 12.00 -13.96
N ALA A 765 -0.40 10.69 -13.74
CA ALA A 765 0.07 10.08 -12.51
C ALA A 765 1.29 9.20 -12.79
N TYR A 766 2.32 9.38 -11.98
CA TYR A 766 3.53 8.56 -12.01
C TYR A 766 3.73 7.94 -10.64
N LEU A 767 4.10 6.67 -10.62
CA LEU A 767 4.56 6.00 -9.40
C LEU A 767 6.07 5.90 -9.47
N LEU A 768 6.75 6.63 -8.59
CA LEU A 768 8.20 6.81 -8.63
C LEU A 768 8.87 6.26 -7.36
N ASP A 769 10.12 5.80 -7.48
CA ASP A 769 10.98 5.49 -6.34
C ASP A 769 11.63 6.77 -5.76
N ASP A 770 12.39 6.63 -4.67
CA ASP A 770 13.06 7.76 -3.99
C ASP A 770 14.04 8.53 -4.88
N ASP A 771 14.50 7.90 -5.97
CA ASP A 771 15.37 8.51 -6.98
C ASP A 771 14.59 9.03 -8.20
N LEU A 772 13.26 9.16 -8.07
CA LEU A 772 12.33 9.65 -9.09
C LEU A 772 12.29 8.78 -10.37
N ARG A 773 12.57 7.48 -10.27
CA ARG A 773 12.46 6.53 -11.39
C ARG A 773 11.13 5.78 -11.33
N PRO A 774 10.51 5.45 -12.49
CA PRO A 774 9.25 4.73 -12.50
C PRO A 774 9.36 3.34 -11.90
N VAL A 775 8.44 3.01 -10.99
CA VAL A 775 8.34 1.67 -10.40
C VAL A 775 7.56 0.71 -11.30
N PRO A 776 7.86 -0.59 -11.28
CA PRO A 776 7.09 -1.60 -11.99
C PRO A 776 5.64 -1.73 -11.52
N VAL A 777 4.79 -2.28 -12.38
CA VAL A 777 3.41 -2.58 -12.02
C VAL A 777 3.37 -3.59 -10.86
N GLY A 778 2.47 -3.36 -9.90
CA GLY A 778 2.33 -4.17 -8.70
C GLY A 778 3.28 -3.80 -7.56
N LEU A 779 4.29 -2.94 -7.78
CA LEU A 779 5.18 -2.47 -6.72
C LEU A 779 4.77 -1.11 -6.16
N PRO A 780 5.03 -0.86 -4.86
CA PRO A 780 4.76 0.42 -4.25
C PRO A 780 5.74 1.49 -4.75
N GLY A 781 5.22 2.67 -5.06
CA GLY A 781 5.99 3.89 -5.32
C GLY A 781 5.28 5.11 -4.74
N GLU A 782 6.00 6.23 -4.64
CA GLU A 782 5.40 7.54 -4.34
C GLU A 782 4.54 7.98 -5.53
N LEU A 783 3.28 8.32 -5.28
CA LEU A 783 2.42 8.92 -6.27
C LEU A 783 2.86 10.37 -6.52
N CYS A 784 3.15 10.66 -7.77
CA CYS A 784 3.50 11.97 -8.28
C CYS A 784 2.49 12.39 -9.34
N LEU A 785 2.00 13.62 -9.26
CA LEU A 785 0.95 14.13 -10.15
C LEU A 785 1.50 15.21 -11.06
N ALA A 786 1.02 15.28 -12.30
CA ALA A 786 1.42 16.29 -13.27
C ALA A 786 0.25 16.72 -14.16
N GLY A 787 0.45 17.78 -14.93
CA GLY A 787 -0.53 18.28 -15.90
C GLY A 787 -1.34 19.48 -15.40
N ALA A 788 -2.50 19.69 -16.01
CA ALA A 788 -3.26 20.94 -15.88
C ALA A 788 -3.84 21.18 -14.48
N GLY A 789 -4.01 20.14 -13.67
CA GLY A 789 -4.54 20.24 -12.30
C GLY A 789 -3.55 20.76 -11.26
N LEU A 790 -2.27 20.95 -11.59
CA LEU A 790 -1.28 21.39 -10.60
C LEU A 790 -1.54 22.83 -10.12
N ALA A 791 -1.47 23.02 -8.80
CA ALA A 791 -1.44 24.33 -8.18
C ALA A 791 -0.20 25.15 -8.62
N ALA A 792 -0.30 26.47 -8.50
CA ALA A 792 0.83 27.36 -8.74
C ALA A 792 1.97 27.07 -7.75
N GLY A 793 1.62 26.77 -6.50
CA GLY A 793 2.56 26.46 -5.42
C GLY A 793 1.97 26.82 -4.06
N TYR A 794 2.84 27.04 -3.08
CA TYR A 794 2.47 27.54 -1.76
C TYR A 794 2.67 29.06 -1.68
N LEU A 795 1.63 29.79 -1.26
CA LEU A 795 1.64 31.25 -1.14
C LEU A 795 2.78 31.72 -0.22
N GLY A 796 3.68 32.55 -0.74
CA GLY A 796 4.81 33.12 0.01
C GLY A 796 5.85 32.10 0.50
N ARG A 797 5.84 30.87 -0.02
CA ARG A 797 6.68 29.75 0.43
C ARG A 797 7.37 29.05 -0.75
N ASP A 798 8.30 29.77 -1.37
CA ASP A 798 9.09 29.28 -2.51
C ASP A 798 9.97 28.07 -2.12
N ASP A 799 10.42 28.03 -0.87
CA ASP A 799 11.17 26.91 -0.28
C ASP A 799 10.38 25.60 -0.34
N LEU A 800 9.15 25.59 0.18
CA LEU A 800 8.28 24.42 0.16
C LEU A 800 7.79 24.11 -1.26
N THR A 801 7.61 25.14 -2.08
CA THR A 801 7.19 24.97 -3.47
C THR A 801 8.25 24.23 -4.26
N ALA A 802 9.52 24.63 -4.15
CA ALA A 802 10.64 23.96 -4.81
C ALA A 802 10.87 22.53 -4.29
N GLU A 803 10.59 22.26 -3.01
CA GLU A 803 10.69 20.91 -2.43
C GLU A 803 9.65 19.94 -3.01
N ARG A 804 8.40 20.39 -3.16
CA ARG A 804 7.26 19.52 -3.51
C ARG A 804 6.87 19.55 -4.98
N PHE A 805 7.10 20.66 -5.68
CA PHE A 805 6.82 20.83 -7.10
C PHE A 805 8.13 20.81 -7.89
N VAL A 806 8.57 19.61 -8.23
CA VAL A 806 9.88 19.36 -8.86
C VAL A 806 9.74 19.14 -10.36
N THR A 807 10.80 19.41 -11.09
CA THR A 807 10.88 19.17 -12.53
C THR A 807 11.69 17.89 -12.79
N VAL A 808 11.12 16.92 -13.50
CA VAL A 808 11.73 15.59 -13.72
C VAL A 808 11.72 15.23 -15.21
N ALA A 809 12.84 14.71 -15.69
CA ALA A 809 12.97 14.18 -17.05
C ALA A 809 12.40 12.74 -17.14
N LEU A 810 11.07 12.64 -17.27
CA LEU A 810 10.37 11.37 -17.48
C LEU A 810 10.33 11.02 -18.99
N GLY A 811 11.24 10.15 -19.42
CA GLY A 811 11.17 9.54 -20.75
C GLY A 811 12.17 10.07 -21.79
N ALA A 812 13.21 10.79 -21.38
CA ALA A 812 14.42 10.90 -22.20
C ALA A 812 15.08 9.51 -22.28
N GLY A 813 15.37 9.04 -23.49
CA GLY A 813 16.44 8.07 -23.69
C GLY A 813 17.79 8.68 -23.30
N GLU A 814 18.87 7.92 -23.39
CA GLU A 814 20.24 8.25 -22.93
C GLU A 814 20.89 9.52 -23.56
N ASP A 815 20.15 10.40 -24.23
CA ASP A 815 20.63 11.61 -24.92
C ASP A 815 20.30 12.92 -24.17
N ALA A 816 20.22 12.91 -22.84
CA ALA A 816 19.91 14.11 -22.03
C ALA A 816 21.13 14.84 -21.45
N ASP A 817 22.33 14.64 -22.00
CA ASP A 817 23.50 15.47 -21.68
C ASP A 817 23.46 16.80 -22.46
N ALA A 818 22.44 17.63 -22.21
CA ALA A 818 22.44 19.05 -22.59
C ALA A 818 21.29 19.83 -21.92
N GLY A 819 21.54 20.47 -20.78
CA GLY A 819 20.63 21.46 -20.21
C GLY A 819 21.26 22.23 -19.05
N GLY A 820 21.70 23.47 -19.30
CA GLY A 820 22.30 24.37 -18.30
C GLY A 820 21.32 24.94 -17.27
N PRO A 821 21.81 25.67 -16.25
CA PRO A 821 21.12 25.89 -14.98
C PRO A 821 20.25 27.16 -14.94
N ASP A 822 19.42 27.43 -15.95
CA ASP A 822 18.50 28.58 -15.91
C ASP A 822 17.03 28.11 -15.96
N GLY A 823 16.45 27.98 -14.77
CA GLY A 823 15.08 27.50 -14.53
C GLY A 823 14.01 28.57 -14.77
N ASN A 824 13.53 28.67 -16.01
CA ASN A 824 12.22 29.25 -16.26
C ASN A 824 11.58 28.64 -17.51
N VAL A 825 10.57 27.78 -17.32
CA VAL A 825 9.76 27.19 -18.40
C VAL A 825 8.28 27.50 -18.13
N ASP A 826 7.96 28.79 -18.12
CA ASP A 826 6.57 29.27 -18.20
C ASP A 826 6.15 29.30 -19.68
N GLY A 827 5.64 28.17 -20.15
CA GLY A 827 5.08 28.00 -21.50
C GLY A 827 4.02 26.89 -21.51
N PRO A 828 3.09 26.88 -22.47
CA PRO A 828 1.91 26.02 -22.44
C PRO A 828 2.29 24.54 -22.42
N VAL A 829 1.68 23.81 -21.48
CA VAL A 829 1.93 22.40 -21.16
C VAL A 829 1.61 21.51 -22.37
N GLY A 830 2.63 21.18 -23.14
CA GLY A 830 2.51 20.33 -24.32
C GLY A 830 3.85 19.72 -24.74
N ALA A 831 4.11 18.51 -24.23
CA ALA A 831 4.87 17.45 -24.88
C ALA A 831 6.13 17.83 -25.69
N THR A 832 7.03 18.66 -25.15
CA THR A 832 8.35 18.86 -25.76
C THR A 832 9.45 18.69 -24.70
N GLY A 833 10.26 17.64 -24.86
CA GLY A 833 11.51 17.43 -24.10
C GLY A 833 11.52 16.32 -23.05
N GLY A 834 10.39 15.67 -22.75
CA GLY A 834 10.34 14.62 -21.71
C GLY A 834 10.55 15.15 -20.29
N VAL A 835 10.50 16.47 -20.09
CA VAL A 835 10.62 17.14 -18.81
C VAL A 835 9.23 17.55 -18.32
N GLU A 836 8.86 17.12 -17.11
CA GLU A 836 7.55 17.31 -16.51
C GLU A 836 7.69 18.02 -15.17
N ARG A 837 6.83 19.02 -14.90
CA ARG A 837 6.64 19.53 -13.53
C ARG A 837 5.68 18.58 -12.81
N ILE A 838 6.14 17.98 -11.72
CA ILE A 838 5.37 17.03 -10.92
C ILE A 838 5.17 17.59 -9.51
N TYR A 839 4.05 17.26 -8.88
CA TYR A 839 3.82 17.40 -7.45
C TYR A 839 4.01 16.05 -6.75
N ARG A 840 4.90 16.01 -5.76
CA ARG A 840 5.19 14.85 -4.92
C ARG A 840 4.19 14.77 -3.77
N THR A 841 3.31 13.77 -3.77
CA THR A 841 2.18 13.76 -2.84
C THR A 841 2.54 13.20 -1.46
N GLY A 842 3.63 12.42 -1.35
CA GLY A 842 3.98 11.63 -0.17
C GLY A 842 3.11 10.38 0.03
N ASP A 843 2.16 10.11 -0.88
CA ASP A 843 1.27 8.94 -0.80
C ASP A 843 1.92 7.73 -1.49
N ARG A 844 1.86 6.57 -0.83
CA ARG A 844 2.33 5.31 -1.39
C ARG A 844 1.20 4.64 -2.14
N CYS A 845 1.44 4.30 -3.39
CA CYS A 845 0.48 3.67 -4.27
C CYS A 845 1.14 2.56 -5.10
N ARG A 846 0.33 1.70 -5.73
CA ARG A 846 0.79 0.75 -6.75
C ARG A 846 -0.11 0.77 -7.97
N TRP A 847 0.45 0.49 -9.14
CA TRP A 847 -0.34 0.21 -10.34
C TRP A 847 -0.93 -1.20 -10.24
N GLN A 848 -2.21 -1.33 -10.56
CA GLN A 848 -2.81 -2.60 -10.92
C GLN A 848 -2.52 -2.95 -12.40
N PRO A 849 -2.60 -4.23 -12.80
CA PRO A 849 -2.32 -4.66 -14.17
C PRO A 849 -3.15 -3.97 -15.26
N ASP A 850 -4.35 -3.51 -14.91
CA ASP A 850 -5.25 -2.80 -15.81
C ASP A 850 -4.94 -1.30 -15.93
N GLY A 851 -4.07 -0.75 -15.09
CA GLY A 851 -3.75 0.68 -15.04
C GLY A 851 -4.63 1.50 -14.10
N ARG A 852 -5.38 0.87 -13.19
CA ARG A 852 -5.91 1.54 -11.99
C ARG A 852 -4.82 1.67 -10.93
N ILE A 853 -4.97 2.66 -10.04
CA ILE A 853 -4.02 2.93 -8.96
C ILE A 853 -4.65 2.49 -7.64
N ALA A 854 -3.97 1.63 -6.89
CA ALA A 854 -4.34 1.26 -5.53
C ALA A 854 -3.55 2.11 -4.52
N TYR A 855 -4.25 2.70 -3.56
CA TYR A 855 -3.66 3.48 -2.47
C TYR A 855 -3.23 2.56 -1.32
N LEU A 856 -1.99 2.72 -0.83
CA LEU A 856 -1.38 1.85 0.17
C LEU A 856 -1.11 2.56 1.51
N GLY A 857 -1.34 3.88 1.59
CA GLY A 857 -1.04 4.69 2.77
C GLY A 857 -0.10 5.86 2.46
N ARG A 858 0.49 6.45 3.50
CA ARG A 858 1.46 7.55 3.38
C ARG A 858 2.87 7.10 3.75
N ALA A 859 3.87 7.80 3.20
CA ALA A 859 5.27 7.61 3.55
C ALA A 859 5.73 8.50 4.72
N ASP A 860 4.96 9.55 5.03
CA ASP A 860 5.23 10.54 6.08
C ASP A 860 4.25 10.44 7.26
N ASP A 861 4.42 11.31 8.26
CA ASP A 861 3.61 11.34 9.48
C ASP A 861 2.26 12.07 9.30
N GLN A 862 1.86 12.35 8.07
CA GLN A 862 0.58 12.97 7.77
C GLN A 862 -0.54 11.93 7.81
N VAL A 863 -1.68 12.32 8.39
CA VAL A 863 -2.85 11.46 8.50
C VAL A 863 -4.11 12.17 8.01
N LYS A 864 -5.14 11.39 7.70
CA LYS A 864 -6.47 11.87 7.34
C LYS A 864 -7.45 11.41 8.42
N ILE A 865 -8.12 12.37 9.06
CA ILE A 865 -9.07 12.11 10.15
C ILE A 865 -10.39 12.76 9.78
N ARG A 866 -11.42 11.96 9.54
CA ARG A 866 -12.75 12.43 9.11
C ARG A 866 -12.69 13.32 7.86
N GLY A 867 -11.75 13.02 6.97
CA GLY A 867 -11.46 13.78 5.74
C GLY A 867 -10.52 14.97 5.91
N HIS A 868 -10.22 15.38 7.15
CA HIS A 868 -9.29 16.47 7.42
C HIS A 868 -7.85 16.00 7.30
N ARG A 869 -7.06 16.76 6.54
CA ARG A 869 -5.62 16.58 6.44
C ARG A 869 -4.96 17.11 7.71
N VAL A 870 -4.36 16.22 8.50
CA VAL A 870 -3.74 16.53 9.79
C VAL A 870 -2.25 16.16 9.74
N GLU A 871 -1.39 17.13 10.02
CA GLU A 871 0.03 16.92 10.22
C GLU A 871 0.28 16.64 11.70
N LEU A 872 0.66 15.41 12.06
CA LEU A 872 0.90 15.03 13.47
C LEU A 872 2.03 15.86 14.10
N GLY A 873 2.97 16.34 13.28
CA GLY A 873 4.02 17.27 13.69
C GLY A 873 3.49 18.62 14.17
N GLU A 874 2.38 19.14 13.63
CA GLU A 874 1.79 20.41 14.09
C GLU A 874 1.24 20.28 15.51
N ILE A 875 0.56 19.17 15.81
CA ILE A 875 0.07 18.88 17.16
C ILE A 875 1.25 18.68 18.11
N THR A 876 2.25 17.90 17.68
CA THR A 876 3.47 17.64 18.45
C THR A 876 4.20 18.94 18.80
N ALA A 877 4.37 19.86 17.85
CA ALA A 877 5.00 21.15 18.08
C ALA A 877 4.25 21.99 19.13
N ARG A 878 2.92 22.02 19.07
CA ARG A 878 2.11 22.74 20.06
C ARG A 878 2.15 22.11 21.45
N LEU A 879 2.24 20.78 21.53
CA LEU A 879 2.46 20.11 22.81
C LEU A 879 3.82 20.47 23.41
N LEU A 880 4.86 20.57 22.58
CA LEU A 880 6.21 20.95 23.02
C LEU A 880 6.32 22.43 23.48
N ASP A 881 5.41 23.30 23.03
CA ASP A 881 5.29 24.68 23.52
C ASP A 881 4.75 24.76 24.96
N HIS A 882 4.12 23.70 25.47
CA HIS A 882 3.54 23.69 26.82
C HIS A 882 4.62 23.54 27.92
N PRO A 883 4.58 24.33 29.02
CA PRO A 883 5.65 24.34 30.03
C PRO A 883 5.93 23.01 30.74
N THR A 884 4.93 22.12 30.83
CA THR A 884 5.04 20.83 31.52
C THR A 884 5.57 19.70 30.64
N VAL A 885 5.70 19.91 29.32
CA VAL A 885 6.10 18.87 28.35
C VAL A 885 7.57 19.07 27.95
N ALA A 886 8.34 17.98 27.97
CA ALA A 886 9.73 17.95 27.48
C ALA A 886 9.84 17.26 26.11
N GLU A 887 9.14 16.15 25.91
CA GLU A 887 9.05 15.45 24.63
C GLU A 887 7.60 15.07 24.36
N ALA A 888 7.22 15.05 23.09
CA ALA A 888 5.89 14.61 22.67
C ALA A 888 5.98 13.89 21.33
N VAL A 889 5.13 12.89 21.14
CA VAL A 889 4.85 12.26 19.85
C VAL A 889 3.35 12.00 19.77
N VAL A 890 2.73 12.42 18.68
CA VAL A 890 1.32 12.13 18.40
C VAL A 890 1.23 11.06 17.33
N LEU A 891 0.35 10.07 17.52
CA LEU A 891 0.05 9.02 16.54
C LEU A 891 -1.45 8.91 16.30
N LEU A 892 -1.81 8.48 15.09
CA LEU A 892 -3.16 7.96 14.84
C LEU A 892 -3.20 6.50 15.26
N HIS A 893 -4.08 6.17 16.19
CA HIS A 893 -4.40 4.80 16.57
C HIS A 893 -5.69 4.37 15.86
N ASP A 894 -5.61 3.31 15.07
CA ASP A 894 -6.71 2.79 14.24
C ASP A 894 -7.07 1.36 14.70
N PRO A 895 -8.03 1.20 15.64
CA PRO A 895 -8.43 -0.11 16.14
C PRO A 895 -9.30 -0.86 15.12
N VAL A 896 -9.17 -2.20 15.08
CA VAL A 896 -9.85 -3.09 14.10
C VAL A 896 -11.39 -2.91 14.06
N ASP A 897 -12.00 -2.54 15.20
CA ASP A 897 -13.46 -2.38 15.35
C ASP A 897 -13.86 -0.98 15.90
N GLY A 898 -13.08 0.07 15.63
CA GLY A 898 -13.40 1.43 16.12
C GLY A 898 -12.97 2.56 15.18
N ASP A 899 -13.28 3.79 15.56
CA ASP A 899 -12.89 4.97 14.80
C ASP A 899 -11.42 5.34 15.05
N PRO A 900 -10.67 5.80 14.02
CA PRO A 900 -9.31 6.30 14.19
C PRO A 900 -9.28 7.48 15.17
N ARG A 901 -8.34 7.46 16.12
CA ARG A 901 -8.19 8.50 17.13
C ARG A 901 -6.74 8.93 17.36
N LEU A 902 -6.55 10.21 17.68
CA LEU A 902 -5.24 10.77 17.99
C LEU A 902 -4.84 10.42 19.42
N VAL A 903 -3.64 9.87 19.58
CA VAL A 903 -3.04 9.55 20.88
C VAL A 903 -1.77 10.37 21.04
N ALA A 904 -1.67 11.14 22.12
CA ALA A 904 -0.48 11.92 22.46
C ALA A 904 0.36 11.19 23.51
N TYR A 905 1.59 10.86 23.16
CA TYR A 905 2.60 10.29 24.06
C TYR A 905 3.51 11.41 24.55
N LEU A 906 3.64 11.56 25.87
CA LEU A 906 4.25 12.72 26.51
C LEU A 906 5.34 12.31 27.48
N VAL A 907 6.43 13.09 27.53
CA VAL A 907 7.43 13.01 28.59
C VAL A 907 7.39 14.30 29.41
N PRO A 908 7.17 14.24 30.74
CA PRO A 908 7.15 15.42 31.60
C PRO A 908 8.50 16.15 31.63
N ARG A 909 8.46 17.47 31.74
CA ARG A 909 9.68 18.27 31.96
C ARG A 909 10.21 18.07 33.39
N PRO A 910 11.51 17.85 33.59
CA PRO A 910 12.06 17.66 34.93
C PRO A 910 11.74 18.83 35.86
N GLY A 911 11.11 18.54 37.00
CA GLY A 911 10.71 19.55 38.00
C GLY A 911 9.40 20.30 37.68
N ALA A 912 8.79 20.07 36.52
CA ALA A 912 7.38 20.37 36.29
C ALA A 912 6.52 19.21 36.83
N GLY A 913 5.29 19.50 37.27
CA GLY A 913 4.33 18.45 37.61
C GLY A 913 4.00 17.56 36.40
N ALA A 914 3.28 16.47 36.63
CA ALA A 914 2.79 15.63 35.54
C ALA A 914 1.94 16.48 34.55
N PRO A 915 2.06 16.28 33.23
CA PRO A 915 1.20 16.96 32.27
C PRO A 915 -0.23 16.47 32.44
N GLU A 916 -1.13 17.36 32.85
CA GLU A 916 -2.56 17.06 33.00
C GLU A 916 -3.27 17.12 31.64
N PRO A 917 -4.03 16.08 31.23
CA PRO A 917 -4.72 16.03 29.94
C PRO A 917 -5.66 17.22 29.68
N ALA A 918 -6.42 17.65 30.70
CA ALA A 918 -7.35 18.77 30.59
C ALA A 918 -6.63 20.09 30.26
N ASP A 919 -5.51 20.36 30.94
CA ASP A 919 -4.69 21.55 30.72
C ASP A 919 -4.09 21.55 29.30
N LEU A 920 -3.56 20.40 28.86
CA LEU A 920 -2.99 20.25 27.52
C LEU A 920 -4.05 20.38 26.43
N ARG A 921 -5.23 19.78 26.62
CA ARG A 921 -6.35 19.90 25.70
C ARG A 921 -6.80 21.36 25.58
N GLY A 922 -6.91 22.07 26.71
CA GLY A 922 -7.19 23.50 26.74
C GLY A 922 -6.13 24.31 26.00
N HIS A 923 -4.83 24.04 26.23
CA HIS A 923 -3.74 24.69 25.52
C HIS A 923 -3.80 24.50 24.01
N LEU A 924 -4.05 23.28 23.54
CA LEU A 924 -4.16 22.97 22.11
C LEU A 924 -5.40 23.63 21.49
N ALA A 925 -6.55 23.61 22.17
CA ALA A 925 -7.82 24.16 21.67
C ALA A 925 -7.77 25.67 21.38
N LEU A 926 -6.82 26.40 21.99
CA LEU A 926 -6.57 27.81 21.69
C LEU A 926 -6.13 28.06 20.25
N THR A 927 -5.43 27.11 19.63
CA THR A 927 -4.76 27.31 18.33
C THR A 927 -5.06 26.24 17.30
N LEU A 928 -5.45 25.04 17.71
CA LEU A 928 -5.74 23.92 16.83
C LEU A 928 -7.25 23.73 16.63
N PRO A 929 -7.70 23.33 15.42
CA PRO A 929 -9.07 22.90 15.20
C PRO A 929 -9.44 21.69 16.08
N PRO A 930 -10.73 21.52 16.45
CA PRO A 930 -11.18 20.41 17.30
C PRO A 930 -10.76 19.01 16.81
N VAL A 931 -10.73 18.78 15.48
CA VAL A 931 -10.32 17.50 14.88
C VAL A 931 -8.84 17.14 15.10
N MET A 932 -8.01 18.12 15.44
CA MET A 932 -6.57 17.94 15.72
C MET A 932 -6.27 17.71 17.20
N LEU A 933 -7.27 17.70 18.08
CA LEU A 933 -7.08 17.48 19.51
C LEU A 933 -6.94 15.97 19.80
N PRO A 934 -5.90 15.53 20.53
CA PRO A 934 -5.78 14.15 20.99
C PRO A 934 -6.98 13.71 21.83
N ALA A 935 -7.43 12.48 21.60
CA ALA A 935 -8.47 11.84 22.39
C ALA A 935 -7.86 11.10 23.59
N ASP A 936 -6.70 10.47 23.40
CA ASP A 936 -5.98 9.74 24.44
C ASP A 936 -4.63 10.38 24.76
N TRP A 937 -4.21 10.26 26.00
CA TRP A 937 -3.00 10.88 26.54
C TRP A 937 -2.20 9.85 27.34
N VAL A 938 -0.96 9.58 26.94
CA VAL A 938 -0.10 8.56 27.55
C VAL A 938 1.18 9.23 28.05
N VAL A 939 1.38 9.28 29.36
CA VAL A 939 2.59 9.83 29.97
C VAL A 939 3.63 8.72 30.13
N LEU A 940 4.85 8.98 29.65
CA LEU A 940 5.99 8.06 29.67
C LEU A 940 7.18 8.70 30.40
N ASP A 941 8.00 7.88 31.04
CA ASP A 941 9.28 8.33 31.62
C ASP A 941 10.26 8.79 30.53
N ARG A 942 10.21 8.15 29.36
CA ARG A 942 11.00 8.48 28.16
C ARG A 942 10.36 7.88 26.92
N LEU A 943 10.60 8.49 25.75
CA LEU A 943 10.20 7.88 24.49
C LEU A 943 11.08 6.65 24.17
N PRO A 944 10.50 5.53 23.70
CA PRO A 944 11.27 4.41 23.20
C PRO A 944 12.03 4.86 21.94
N VAL A 945 13.30 4.50 21.84
CA VAL A 945 14.16 4.85 20.70
C VAL A 945 14.77 3.60 20.09
N GLY A 946 14.81 3.57 18.75
CA GLY A 946 15.45 2.50 17.99
C GLY A 946 16.98 2.60 18.01
N PRO A 947 17.69 1.63 17.40
CA PRO A 947 19.15 1.57 17.39
C PRO A 947 19.85 2.79 16.75
N ASN A 948 19.11 3.58 15.96
CA ASN A 948 19.57 4.79 15.29
C ASN A 948 19.26 6.09 16.08
N GLY A 949 18.71 5.98 17.29
CA GLY A 949 18.36 7.12 18.14
C GLY A 949 17.09 7.87 17.76
N LYS A 950 16.31 7.39 16.78
CA LYS A 950 14.97 7.91 16.47
C LYS A 950 13.91 7.24 17.33
N VAL A 951 12.78 7.91 17.59
CA VAL A 951 11.66 7.33 18.33
C VAL A 951 11.14 6.08 17.62
N ASP A 952 11.06 4.97 18.36
CA ASP A 952 10.48 3.71 17.89
C ASP A 952 8.97 3.71 18.15
N ARG A 953 8.21 4.14 17.14
CA ARG A 953 6.75 4.26 17.23
C ARG A 953 6.03 2.93 17.41
N ALA A 954 6.61 1.83 16.94
CA ALA A 954 6.03 0.50 17.09
C ALA A 954 6.18 -0.04 18.52
N ALA A 955 7.16 0.49 19.27
CA ALA A 955 7.38 0.16 20.68
C ALA A 955 6.57 1.03 21.65
N LEU A 956 5.79 2.01 21.16
CA LEU A 956 4.89 2.79 22.00
C LEU A 956 3.73 1.92 22.51
N PRO A 957 3.38 1.99 23.80
CA PRO A 957 2.33 1.15 24.37
C PRO A 957 0.96 1.54 23.79
N ALA A 958 0.09 0.55 23.55
CA ALA A 958 -1.29 0.83 23.19
C ALA A 958 -2.00 1.55 24.35
N PRO A 959 -2.86 2.55 24.10
CA PRO A 959 -3.63 3.21 25.15
C PRO A 959 -4.55 2.21 25.85
N SER A 960 -4.38 2.03 27.17
CA SER A 960 -5.27 1.22 28.00
C SER A 960 -6.55 1.99 28.32
N ALA A 961 -7.71 1.35 28.19
CA ALA A 961 -9.00 1.87 28.67
C ALA A 961 -9.11 1.98 30.21
N ARG A 962 -7.99 2.05 30.93
CA ARG A 962 -7.89 1.87 32.40
C ARG A 962 -7.08 2.93 33.15
N ASP A 963 -6.49 3.92 32.47
CA ASP A 963 -5.64 4.91 33.15
C ASP A 963 -6.38 6.22 33.53
N THR A 964 -7.72 6.27 33.41
CA THR A 964 -8.57 7.43 33.76
C THR A 964 -9.47 7.19 34.99
N ALA A 965 -9.02 6.42 35.98
CA ALA A 965 -9.82 6.16 37.19
C ALA A 965 -9.12 6.63 38.48
N VAL A 966 -9.47 7.82 38.97
CA VAL A 966 -9.29 8.17 40.39
C VAL A 966 -10.60 8.75 40.98
N ALA A 967 -11.12 7.98 41.94
CA ALA A 967 -12.03 8.33 43.04
C ALA A 967 -13.52 8.63 42.72
N ALA A 968 -14.33 7.56 42.73
CA ALA A 968 -15.75 7.64 43.05
C ALA A 968 -15.98 7.37 44.55
N GLU A 969 -16.56 8.34 45.28
CA GLU A 969 -17.26 8.09 46.54
C GLU A 969 -18.72 8.60 46.47
N SER A 970 -19.62 7.63 46.46
CA SER A 970 -20.93 7.55 47.12
C SER A 970 -22.04 8.59 46.84
N ALA A 971 -22.96 8.17 45.96
CA ALA A 971 -24.41 8.00 46.18
C ALA A 971 -25.23 9.10 46.89
N THR A 972 -26.13 9.72 46.14
CA THR A 972 -27.43 10.22 46.61
C THR A 972 -28.51 10.06 45.54
N ALA A 973 -29.68 9.54 45.97
CA ALA A 973 -31.03 9.53 45.37
C ALA A 973 -31.16 9.32 43.83
N VAL A 974 -31.87 8.25 43.45
CA VAL A 974 -32.26 7.93 42.07
C VAL A 974 -33.19 9.02 41.53
N ASP A 975 -32.67 9.85 40.63
CA ASP A 975 -33.44 10.77 39.79
C ASP A 975 -33.75 10.05 38.46
N PRO A 976 -35.04 9.81 38.11
CA PRO A 976 -35.43 9.13 36.87
C PRO A 976 -34.91 9.78 35.59
N LEU A 977 -34.73 11.11 35.58
CA LEU A 977 -34.16 11.83 34.44
C LEU A 977 -32.66 11.53 34.32
N VAL A 978 -31.95 11.54 35.44
CA VAL A 978 -30.52 11.17 35.50
C VAL A 978 -30.33 9.71 35.10
N GLU A 979 -31.19 8.79 35.55
CA GLU A 979 -31.15 7.37 35.16
C GLU A 979 -31.36 7.19 33.66
N THR A 980 -32.34 7.90 33.08
CA THR A 980 -32.59 7.83 31.63
C THR A 980 -31.43 8.41 30.82
N LEU A 981 -30.83 9.50 31.28
CA LEU A 981 -29.63 10.09 30.65
C LEU A 981 -28.41 9.18 30.81
N GLN A 982 -28.25 8.51 31.96
CA GLN A 982 -27.21 7.50 32.17
C GLN A 982 -27.38 6.34 31.19
N GLU A 983 -28.58 5.80 31.00
CA GLU A 983 -28.84 4.77 30.00
C GLU A 983 -28.48 5.24 28.58
N ILE A 984 -28.84 6.48 28.22
CA ILE A 984 -28.49 7.05 26.92
C ILE A 984 -26.96 7.15 26.75
N TRP A 985 -26.23 7.61 27.77
CA TRP A 985 -24.77 7.70 27.74
C TRP A 985 -24.15 6.31 27.63
N GLN A 986 -24.60 5.35 28.43
CA GLN A 986 -24.12 3.96 28.42
C GLN A 986 -24.37 3.31 27.05
N ASP A 987 -25.56 3.51 26.48
CA ASP A 987 -25.93 2.99 25.16
C ASP A 987 -25.07 3.57 24.04
N VAL A 988 -24.73 4.85 24.11
CA VAL A 988 -23.98 5.55 23.06
C VAL A 988 -22.47 5.33 23.20
N LEU A 989 -21.93 5.37 24.42
CA LEU A 989 -20.50 5.24 24.72
C LEU A 989 -20.04 3.79 24.84
N LYS A 990 -20.97 2.84 25.02
CA LYS A 990 -20.67 1.41 25.27
C LYS A 990 -19.84 1.18 26.55
N ILE A 991 -19.99 2.07 27.53
CA ILE A 991 -19.37 1.97 28.85
C ILE A 991 -20.46 1.59 29.87
N PRO A 992 -20.33 0.45 30.57
CA PRO A 992 -21.23 0.12 31.67
C PRO A 992 -20.95 0.99 32.90
N ASP A 993 -22.00 1.36 33.64
CA ASP A 993 -21.93 2.04 34.96
C ASP A 993 -21.31 3.46 34.96
N ILE A 994 -21.81 4.36 34.10
CA ILE A 994 -21.41 5.79 34.07
C ILE A 994 -22.04 6.58 35.23
N GLY A 995 -21.23 7.26 36.04
CA GLY A 995 -21.67 8.16 37.12
C GLY A 995 -22.25 9.49 36.61
N PRO A 996 -23.13 10.16 37.38
CA PRO A 996 -23.83 11.37 36.95
C PRO A 996 -22.93 12.62 36.83
N HIS A 997 -21.75 12.59 37.44
CA HIS A 997 -20.77 13.68 37.45
C HIS A 997 -19.53 13.38 36.60
N GLU A 998 -19.56 12.28 35.84
CA GLU A 998 -18.46 11.95 34.93
C GLU A 998 -18.59 12.81 33.65
N ASP A 999 -17.47 13.38 33.24
CA ASP A 999 -17.37 14.25 32.07
C ASP A 999 -17.51 13.41 30.79
N LEU A 1000 -18.42 13.82 29.90
CA LEU A 1000 -18.70 13.14 28.65
C LEU A 1000 -17.44 12.98 27.78
N PHE A 1001 -16.52 13.93 27.75
CA PHE A 1001 -15.30 13.87 26.96
C PHE A 1001 -14.24 12.97 27.58
N ASP A 1002 -14.15 12.94 28.92
CA ASP A 1002 -13.26 12.00 29.64
C ASP A 1002 -13.69 10.54 29.44
N LEU A 1003 -14.99 10.32 29.23
CA LEU A 1003 -15.56 9.01 28.86
C LEU A 1003 -15.38 8.65 27.38
N GLY A 1004 -14.60 9.43 26.62
CA GLY A 1004 -14.38 9.21 25.18
C GLY A 1004 -15.51 9.78 24.30
N GLY A 1005 -16.38 10.62 24.86
CA GLY A 1005 -17.38 11.37 24.11
C GLY A 1005 -16.74 12.40 23.18
N HIS A 1006 -17.36 12.60 22.03
CA HIS A 1006 -16.98 13.59 21.04
C HIS A 1006 -18.24 14.14 20.35
N SER A 1007 -18.09 15.09 19.43
CA SER A 1007 -19.23 15.75 18.77
C SER A 1007 -20.26 14.76 18.18
N LEU A 1008 -19.82 13.65 17.57
CA LEU A 1008 -20.74 12.60 17.09
C LEU A 1008 -21.45 11.83 18.23
N THR A 1009 -20.77 11.58 19.35
CA THR A 1009 -21.38 11.02 20.56
C THR A 1009 -22.42 11.97 21.13
N ILE A 1010 -22.11 13.28 21.18
CA ILE A 1010 -23.04 14.34 21.61
C ILE A 1010 -24.28 14.36 20.71
N THR A 1011 -24.12 14.30 19.38
CA THR A 1011 -25.26 14.26 18.46
C THR A 1011 -26.09 12.99 18.64
N ARG A 1012 -25.46 11.82 18.84
CA ARG A 1012 -26.16 10.57 19.13
C ARG A 1012 -26.93 10.65 20.45
N ILE A 1013 -26.29 11.17 21.48
CA ILE A 1013 -26.87 11.44 22.79
C ILE A 1013 -28.06 12.39 22.66
N SER A 1014 -27.88 13.54 21.99
CA SER A 1014 -28.94 14.53 21.76
C SER A 1014 -30.10 13.94 20.96
N GLY A 1015 -29.82 13.17 19.91
CA GLY A 1015 -30.85 12.49 19.14
C GLY A 1015 -31.60 11.43 19.95
N ARG A 1016 -30.93 10.75 20.88
CA ARG A 1016 -31.56 9.80 21.83
C ARG A 1016 -32.34 10.51 22.92
N ILE A 1017 -31.89 11.68 23.38
CA ILE A 1017 -32.65 12.56 24.28
C ILE A 1017 -33.94 12.98 23.59
N VAL A 1018 -33.87 13.54 22.37
CA VAL A 1018 -35.08 13.91 21.60
C VAL A 1018 -35.98 12.69 21.41
N GLN A 1019 -35.42 11.52 21.08
CA GLN A 1019 -36.20 10.30 20.86
C GLN A 1019 -36.90 9.77 22.12
N ARG A 1020 -36.20 9.73 23.26
CA ARG A 1020 -36.69 9.11 24.50
C ARG A 1020 -37.44 10.09 25.41
N LEU A 1021 -37.04 11.35 25.39
CA LEU A 1021 -37.45 12.40 26.32
C LEU A 1021 -38.26 13.51 25.64
N GLY A 1022 -38.22 13.64 24.31
CA GLY A 1022 -38.97 14.67 23.58
C GLY A 1022 -38.40 16.09 23.68
N VAL A 1023 -37.32 16.28 24.44
CA VAL A 1023 -36.67 17.56 24.70
C VAL A 1023 -35.50 17.78 23.75
N GLU A 1024 -35.33 18.99 23.23
CA GLU A 1024 -34.16 19.38 22.45
C GLU A 1024 -33.15 20.11 23.35
N VAL A 1025 -31.95 19.55 23.49
CA VAL A 1025 -30.86 20.17 24.25
C VAL A 1025 -29.88 20.81 23.26
N PRO A 1026 -29.60 22.11 23.37
CA PRO A 1026 -28.63 22.80 22.52
C PRO A 1026 -27.25 22.12 22.57
N LEU A 1027 -26.61 21.93 21.41
CA LEU A 1027 -25.36 21.17 21.30
C LEU A 1027 -24.19 21.83 22.04
N ASP A 1028 -24.19 23.17 22.12
CA ASP A 1028 -23.23 23.98 22.89
C ASP A 1028 -23.28 23.66 24.39
N ALA A 1029 -24.44 23.31 24.92
CA ALA A 1029 -24.59 22.94 26.33
C ALA A 1029 -23.75 21.71 26.73
N PHE A 1030 -23.49 20.78 25.81
CA PHE A 1030 -22.63 19.62 26.06
C PHE A 1030 -21.14 19.95 26.08
N PHE A 1031 -20.75 21.11 25.54
CA PHE A 1031 -19.38 21.61 25.60
C PHE A 1031 -19.16 22.52 26.80
N ASP A 1032 -20.19 23.27 27.21
CA ASP A 1032 -20.12 24.17 28.36
C ASP A 1032 -20.29 23.43 29.69
N THR A 1033 -21.13 22.39 29.73
CA THR A 1033 -21.44 21.59 30.93
C THR A 1033 -21.54 20.09 30.59
N PRO A 1034 -20.42 19.36 30.57
CA PRO A 1034 -20.32 18.04 29.93
C PRO A 1034 -20.77 16.85 30.78
N THR A 1035 -21.42 17.06 31.94
CA THR A 1035 -21.86 15.95 32.82
C THR A 1035 -23.37 15.68 32.73
N ILE A 1036 -23.77 14.44 33.03
CA ILE A 1036 -25.18 14.04 33.05
C ILE A 1036 -26.00 14.89 34.05
N ALA A 1037 -25.42 15.19 35.22
CA ALA A 1037 -26.08 15.98 36.24
C ALA A 1037 -26.39 17.43 35.79
N GLU A 1038 -25.47 18.04 35.03
CA GLU A 1038 -25.63 19.40 34.52
C GLU A 1038 -26.61 19.45 33.34
N ILE A 1039 -26.55 18.47 32.44
CA ILE A 1039 -27.53 18.34 31.35
C ILE A 1039 -28.94 18.10 31.90
N ALA A 1040 -29.07 17.28 32.96
CA ALA A 1040 -30.34 17.08 33.65
C ALA A 1040 -30.88 18.41 34.24
N GLU A 1041 -30.00 19.26 34.77
CA GLU A 1041 -30.40 20.58 35.30
C GLU A 1041 -30.84 21.54 34.19
N ILE A 1042 -30.19 21.55 33.02
CA ILE A 1042 -30.61 22.32 31.86
C ILE A 1042 -32.02 21.93 31.41
N ILE A 1043 -32.29 20.62 31.34
CA ILE A 1043 -33.60 20.07 30.99
C ILE A 1043 -34.67 20.47 32.02
N ARG A 1044 -34.33 20.51 33.32
CA ARG A 1044 -35.27 21.01 34.35
C ARG A 1044 -35.55 22.50 34.19
N GLN A 1045 -34.54 23.29 33.85
CA GLN A 1045 -34.66 24.75 33.69
C GLN A 1045 -35.42 25.15 32.42
N SER A 1046 -35.48 24.29 31.40
CA SER A 1046 -36.29 24.52 30.18
C SER A 1046 -37.80 24.35 30.38
N GLY A 1047 -38.26 23.90 31.56
CA GLY A 1047 -39.67 23.98 31.97
C GLY A 1047 -40.61 22.97 31.33
N GLU A 1048 -40.10 21.90 30.71
CA GLU A 1048 -40.92 20.78 30.23
C GLU A 1048 -41.08 19.76 31.37
N GLU A 1049 -42.29 19.62 31.94
CA GLU A 1049 -42.56 18.69 33.04
C GLU A 1049 -42.35 17.22 32.63
N PHE A 1050 -41.57 16.47 33.43
CA PHE A 1050 -41.38 15.01 33.38
C PHE A 1050 -42.36 14.27 34.30
#